data_AF-A0A5N5V2S0-F1
#
_entry.id   AF-A0A5N5V2S0-F1
#
_cell.length_a   1.000
_cell.length_b   1.000
_cell.length_c   1.000
_cell.angle_alpha   90.00
_cell.angle_beta   90.00
_cell.angle_gamma   90.00
#
_symmetry.space_group_name_H-M   'P 1'
#
loop_
_entity.id
_entity.type
_entity.pdbx_description
1 polymer ?
#
loop_
_entity_poly.entity_id
_entity_poly.type
_entity_poly.pdbx_seq_one_letter_code
_entity_poly.pdbx_strand_id
1 'polypeptide(L)'
;MSTLPAAATRSDDELIGTVAEHYGFRGAVSGRSDRGGEHLVFLTDEQGVARTLRISDAVDTVDAQLETAAAQWVQQVDPDLPILAPLPTLAGDTYVRTPWLLRLYERWPTTEEPALAGAAVTEFGTAAARLGIALRGFFHPALRRRDAPPSPVWPTLRAQPVVDPTPDGQVLSGLAHDALVAAVAAALGAAGAARAGGDLLTCVALFLDGYLSVCPLEPVERQVLADTLGRRLAAAAAAGDAAAERMLADLLAADPADTAAAFGAPRPAPSPVALRRRRDAVFGSALAPLTYDTPLTPVRGCGATLLDTDGVTYIDAYNNVPVVGHAHPRVATAVADQSRLLSTNLRYLHPRAIELAERLIASLPADCGLDTVLFTNSGSEAVDIAWRIATAATGHTGGLVTDFAYHGVTTATTAFSPEQWRGGWTPDHIERFTPGSGLDTAVARLADRGHRPALLCVDPTYTSDGILVPGNDYHRRLSAEARRAGALVLADEVQGGFGRAGDHLWSFVGAGLTPDLVTLGKPMGNGYPVAAVIARRDHVEALARQTEFFSTYAGGPVAAVAAMAVLDVIEDESLIEHAAAGGALLRDLLGRAGLEVRGRGLLVGVQLDSAAGPVLNEARRRGVLIGGTGARGDVLKIRPPLVITTEQIRTVASVVIDAIDSVAGQHR
;
A
#
# COMPACT_ATOMS: atom_id res chain seq x y z
N MET A 1 29.34 45.47 12.55
CA MET A 1 30.76 45.14 12.80
C MET A 1 30.79 43.90 13.67
N SER A 2 30.92 42.72 13.05
CA SER A 2 31.05 41.45 13.77
C SER A 2 32.41 41.43 14.45
N THR A 3 32.45 41.34 15.78
CA THR A 3 33.68 41.13 16.53
C THR A 3 34.17 39.72 16.24
N LEU A 4 35.31 39.60 15.54
CA LEU A 4 36.05 38.34 15.41
C LEU A 4 36.14 37.67 16.80
N PRO A 5 35.81 36.38 16.95
CA PRO A 5 36.09 35.66 18.18
C PRO A 5 37.58 35.74 18.51
N ALA A 6 37.94 35.83 19.79
CA ALA A 6 39.34 35.88 20.25
C ALA A 6 40.20 34.68 19.77
N ALA A 7 39.56 33.62 19.25
CA ALA A 7 40.18 32.45 18.64
C ALA A 7 40.90 32.75 17.31
N ALA A 8 40.32 33.61 16.46
CA ALA A 8 40.87 33.95 15.14
C ALA A 8 42.11 34.87 15.21
N THR A 9 42.41 35.41 16.39
CA THR A 9 43.49 36.40 16.62
C THR A 9 44.79 35.82 17.17
N ARG A 10 44.96 34.49 17.23
CA ARG A 10 46.25 33.89 17.62
C ARG A 10 47.33 34.10 16.57
N SER A 11 48.55 34.33 17.06
CA SER A 11 49.76 34.37 16.21
C SER A 11 49.95 33.01 15.54
N ASP A 12 50.38 33.03 14.27
CA ASP A 12 50.64 31.82 13.50
C ASP A 12 51.62 30.88 14.23
N ASP A 13 52.61 31.45 14.93
CA ASP A 13 53.62 30.71 15.71
C ASP A 13 53.02 29.83 16.80
N GLU A 14 51.96 30.30 17.49
CA GLU A 14 51.32 29.56 18.58
C GLU A 14 50.52 28.35 18.03
N LEU A 15 49.84 28.54 16.90
CA LEU A 15 49.09 27.47 16.22
C LEU A 15 50.03 26.43 15.64
N ILE A 16 51.09 26.87 14.97
CA ILE A 16 52.13 25.99 14.41
C ILE A 16 52.81 25.20 15.53
N GLY A 17 53.15 25.86 16.65
CA GLY A 17 53.74 25.21 17.82
C GLY A 17 52.84 24.10 18.37
N THR A 18 51.56 24.39 18.56
CA THR A 18 50.57 23.42 19.07
C THR A 18 50.40 22.23 18.11
N VAL A 19 50.34 22.50 16.79
CA VAL A 19 50.21 21.44 15.79
C VAL A 19 51.48 20.58 15.70
N ALA A 20 52.65 21.18 15.78
CA ALA A 20 53.92 20.47 15.80
C ALA A 20 54.07 19.59 17.05
N GLU A 21 53.65 20.09 18.21
CA GLU A 21 53.71 19.35 19.48
C GLU A 21 52.75 18.16 19.49
N HIS A 22 51.49 18.37 19.10
CA HIS A 22 50.46 17.35 19.28
C HIS A 22 50.21 16.46 18.07
N TYR A 23 50.44 16.94 16.85
CA TYR A 23 50.23 16.18 15.62
C TYR A 23 51.54 15.83 14.90
N GLY A 24 52.69 16.32 15.38
CA GLY A 24 53.98 16.10 14.73
C GLY A 24 54.15 16.79 13.37
N PHE A 25 53.19 17.65 12.97
CA PHE A 25 53.22 18.33 11.69
C PHE A 25 53.90 19.71 11.83
N ARG A 26 55.02 19.90 11.13
CA ARG A 26 55.78 21.15 11.13
C ARG A 26 55.60 21.86 9.79
N GLY A 27 54.83 22.95 9.79
CA GLY A 27 54.61 23.76 8.59
C GLY A 27 54.32 25.20 8.92
N ALA A 28 54.03 26.00 7.91
CA ALA A 28 53.65 27.39 8.02
C ALA A 28 52.18 27.60 7.65
N VAL A 29 51.56 28.65 8.20
CA VAL A 29 50.22 29.07 7.80
C VAL A 29 50.27 29.60 6.36
N SER A 30 49.48 28.98 5.49
CA SER A 30 49.37 29.32 4.06
C SER A 30 48.08 30.06 3.73
N GLY A 31 47.12 30.12 4.65
CA GLY A 31 45.87 30.84 4.49
C GLY A 31 44.89 30.61 5.64
N ARG A 32 43.84 31.41 5.70
CA ARG A 32 42.75 31.29 6.69
C ARG A 32 41.40 31.48 6.00
N SER A 33 40.37 30.80 6.48
CA SER A 33 38.99 30.93 6.00
C SER A 33 38.02 30.84 7.16
N ASP A 34 37.06 31.77 7.20
CA ASP A 34 35.96 31.78 8.16
C ASP A 34 34.67 31.48 7.39
N ARG A 35 34.09 30.30 7.62
CA ARG A 35 32.80 29.91 7.05
C ARG A 35 31.88 29.42 8.17
N GLY A 36 30.72 30.05 8.33
CA GLY A 36 29.63 29.54 9.18
C GLY A 36 29.94 29.44 10.68
N GLY A 37 30.89 30.23 11.21
CA GLY A 37 31.31 30.14 12.62
C GLY A 37 32.47 29.18 12.87
N GLU A 38 33.02 28.56 11.81
CA GLU A 38 34.19 27.70 11.88
C GLU A 38 35.41 28.40 11.31
N HIS A 39 36.50 28.33 12.07
CA HIS A 39 37.77 28.94 11.72
C HIS A 39 38.70 27.88 11.15
N LEU A 40 38.99 27.96 9.85
CA LEU A 40 39.87 27.05 9.15
C LEU A 40 41.23 27.72 8.92
N VAL A 41 42.30 27.05 9.32
CA VAL A 41 43.68 27.48 9.10
C VAL A 41 44.38 26.47 8.20
N PHE A 42 44.86 26.92 7.04
CA PHE A 42 45.56 26.07 6.09
C PHE A 42 47.06 26.07 6.40
N LEU A 43 47.64 24.90 6.53
CA LEU A 43 49.06 24.71 6.84
C LEU A 43 49.75 24.03 5.65
N THR A 44 51.01 24.39 5.41
CA THR A 44 51.86 23.73 4.39
C THR A 44 53.26 23.53 4.96
N ASP A 45 53.81 22.32 4.85
CA ASP A 45 55.19 22.05 5.24
C ASP A 45 56.21 22.38 4.14
N GLU A 46 57.50 22.23 4.46
CA GLU A 46 58.60 22.49 3.50
C GLU A 46 58.59 21.55 2.29
N GLN A 47 57.89 20.41 2.38
CA GLN A 47 57.74 19.42 1.30
C GLN A 47 56.50 19.68 0.44
N GLY A 48 55.71 20.72 0.77
CA GLY A 48 54.49 21.06 0.08
C GLY A 48 53.26 20.25 0.52
N VAL A 49 53.38 19.43 1.56
CA VAL A 49 52.25 18.69 2.13
C VAL A 49 51.34 19.68 2.85
N ALA A 50 50.07 19.63 2.48
CA ALA A 50 49.10 20.61 2.94
C ALA A 50 48.13 19.97 3.97
N ARG A 51 47.78 20.72 5.02
CA ARG A 51 46.84 20.32 6.09
C ARG A 51 45.83 21.42 6.38
N THR A 52 44.67 21.06 6.92
CA THR A 52 43.65 22.02 7.38
C THR A 52 43.42 21.84 8.87
N LEU A 53 43.67 22.87 9.64
CA LEU A 53 43.37 22.93 11.06
C LEU A 53 41.99 23.60 11.25
N ARG A 54 41.02 22.86 11.78
CA ARG A 54 39.72 23.39 12.16
C ARG A 54 39.73 23.77 13.64
N ILE A 55 39.35 25.00 13.92
CA ILE A 55 39.28 25.57 15.27
C ILE A 55 37.80 25.81 15.60
N SER A 56 37.34 25.19 16.69
CA SER A 56 35.97 25.29 17.18
C SER A 56 35.95 25.72 18.66
N ASP A 57 34.91 26.44 19.11
CA ASP A 57 34.82 26.88 20.51
C ASP A 57 34.71 25.70 21.49
N ALA A 58 35.38 25.79 22.65
CA ALA A 58 35.41 24.68 23.61
C ALA A 58 34.07 24.40 24.33
N VAL A 59 33.05 25.22 24.12
CA VAL A 59 31.68 24.96 24.59
C VAL A 59 31.01 23.88 23.72
N ASP A 60 31.56 23.58 22.54
CA ASP A 60 30.98 22.71 21.52
C ASP A 60 31.60 21.28 21.47
N THR A 61 32.10 20.82 22.62
CA THR A 61 32.77 19.50 22.73
C THR A 61 31.92 18.33 22.25
N VAL A 62 30.60 18.43 22.37
CA VAL A 62 29.68 17.33 22.06
C VAL A 62 29.47 17.16 20.55
N ASP A 63 29.31 18.25 19.80
CA ASP A 63 29.13 18.21 18.35
C ASP A 63 30.45 17.82 17.65
N ALA A 64 31.58 18.35 18.12
CA ALA A 64 32.89 17.96 17.60
C ALA A 64 33.19 16.47 17.84
N GLN A 65 32.81 15.92 19.00
CA GLN A 65 32.93 14.48 19.31
C GLN A 65 31.99 13.65 18.43
N LEU A 66 30.75 14.10 18.24
CA LEU A 66 29.77 13.45 17.39
C LEU A 66 30.27 13.34 15.94
N GLU A 67 30.71 14.45 15.34
CA GLU A 67 31.23 14.49 13.96
C GLU A 67 32.44 13.58 13.80
N THR A 68 33.35 13.59 14.77
CA THR A 68 34.55 12.75 14.77
C THR A 68 34.18 11.27 14.82
N ALA A 69 33.32 10.89 15.76
CA ALA A 69 32.87 9.51 15.91
C ALA A 69 32.10 9.03 14.66
N ALA A 70 31.31 9.90 14.04
CA ALA A 70 30.61 9.60 12.80
C ALA A 70 31.59 9.37 11.64
N ALA A 71 32.59 10.24 11.47
CA ALA A 71 33.61 10.08 10.44
C ALA A 71 34.42 8.78 10.61
N GLN A 72 34.82 8.46 11.85
CA GLN A 72 35.52 7.21 12.15
C GLN A 72 34.66 5.97 11.89
N TRP A 73 33.38 6.02 12.29
CA TRP A 73 32.44 4.94 12.00
C TRP A 73 32.29 4.70 10.50
N VAL A 74 32.13 5.77 9.73
CA VAL A 74 32.00 5.67 8.27
C VAL A 74 33.28 5.11 7.65
N GLN A 75 34.47 5.52 8.11
CA GLN A 75 35.74 4.92 7.65
C GLN A 75 35.84 3.42 7.96
N GLN A 76 35.17 2.93 9.00
CA GLN A 76 35.12 1.50 9.33
C GLN A 76 34.11 0.73 8.47
N VAL A 77 32.95 1.33 8.20
CA VAL A 77 31.84 0.69 7.48
C VAL A 77 31.98 0.79 5.96
N ASP A 78 32.54 1.90 5.46
CA ASP A 78 32.78 2.16 4.05
C ASP A 78 34.13 2.90 3.87
N PRO A 79 35.28 2.17 3.91
CA PRO A 79 36.61 2.77 3.88
C PRO A 79 36.95 3.48 2.56
N ASP A 80 36.24 3.14 1.48
CA ASP A 80 36.43 3.74 0.15
C ASP A 80 35.59 5.02 -0.03
N LEU A 81 34.83 5.44 0.99
CA LEU A 81 34.05 6.67 0.93
C LEU A 81 34.95 7.89 1.14
N PRO A 82 34.91 8.91 0.25
CA PRO A 82 35.81 10.07 0.34
C PRO A 82 35.33 11.07 1.39
N ILE A 83 35.37 10.68 2.66
CA ILE A 83 35.05 11.53 3.81
C ILE A 83 36.32 11.98 4.54
N LEU A 84 36.32 13.24 4.99
CA LEU A 84 37.40 13.80 5.80
C LEU A 84 37.23 13.37 7.26
N ALA A 85 38.16 12.56 7.77
CA ALA A 85 38.29 12.30 9.20
C ALA A 85 39.46 13.11 9.79
N PRO A 86 39.36 13.52 11.07
CA PRO A 86 40.47 14.17 11.74
C PRO A 86 41.64 13.20 11.89
N LEU A 87 42.84 13.71 11.63
CA LEU A 87 44.10 13.01 11.87
C LEU A 87 44.27 12.78 13.38
N PRO A 88 44.79 11.61 13.81
CA PRO A 88 45.09 11.38 15.21
C PRO A 88 46.28 12.24 15.64
N THR A 89 46.24 12.71 16.88
CA THR A 89 47.39 13.26 17.60
C THR A 89 48.43 12.16 17.86
N LEU A 90 49.65 12.55 18.24
CA LEU A 90 50.71 11.62 18.65
C LEU A 90 50.30 10.76 19.88
N ALA A 91 49.33 11.21 20.67
CA ALA A 91 48.78 10.48 21.81
C ALA A 91 47.60 9.56 21.43
N GLY A 92 47.13 9.61 20.17
CA GLY A 92 45.99 8.83 19.68
C GLY A 92 44.63 9.53 19.82
N ASP A 93 44.56 10.71 20.43
CA ASP A 93 43.35 11.53 20.49
C ASP A 93 43.02 12.14 19.12
N THR A 94 41.75 12.48 18.88
CA THR A 94 41.27 13.05 17.61
C THR A 94 41.17 14.58 17.59
N TYR A 95 41.47 15.21 18.72
CA TYR A 95 41.49 16.66 18.88
C TYR A 95 42.46 17.05 20.00
N VAL A 96 42.91 18.30 19.98
CA VAL A 96 43.65 18.91 21.09
C VAL A 96 42.72 19.88 21.80
N ARG A 97 42.55 19.69 23.10
CA ARG A 97 41.75 20.58 23.94
C ARG A 97 42.62 21.68 24.53
N THR A 98 42.27 22.91 24.17
CA THR A 98 42.77 24.15 24.74
C THR A 98 41.55 24.93 25.26
N PRO A 99 41.55 26.26 25.42
CA PRO A 99 40.29 27.03 25.46
C PRO A 99 39.42 26.86 24.20
N TRP A 100 39.91 26.16 23.17
CA TRP A 100 39.23 25.75 21.94
C TRP A 100 39.51 24.27 21.62
N LEU A 101 38.79 23.73 20.65
CA LEU A 101 39.02 22.40 20.09
C LEU A 101 39.75 22.53 18.76
N LEU A 102 40.93 21.92 18.68
CA LEU A 102 41.76 21.91 17.49
C LEU A 102 41.75 20.53 16.85
N ARG A 103 41.27 20.43 15.61
CA ARG A 103 41.21 19.19 14.82
C ARG A 103 42.00 19.36 13.53
N LEU A 104 42.97 18.49 13.27
CA LEU A 104 43.79 18.54 12.07
C LEU A 104 43.23 17.57 11.03
N TYR A 105 43.14 18.00 9.78
CA TYR A 105 42.66 17.20 8.66
C TYR A 105 43.69 17.19 7.54
N GLU A 106 43.66 16.15 6.69
CA GLU A 106 44.31 16.23 5.39
C GLU A 106 43.73 17.40 4.60
N ARG A 107 44.57 18.20 3.95
CA ARG A 107 44.07 19.32 3.15
C ARG A 107 43.45 18.77 1.88
N TRP A 108 42.15 18.97 1.76
CA TRP A 108 41.50 18.93 0.47
C TRP A 108 42.06 20.05 -0.40
N PRO A 109 42.33 19.84 -1.70
CA PRO A 109 42.79 20.91 -2.58
C PRO A 109 41.75 22.05 -2.61
N THR A 110 41.99 23.09 -1.82
CA THR A 110 41.29 24.37 -1.91
C THR A 110 42.02 25.18 -2.97
N THR A 111 41.79 24.86 -4.23
CA THR A 111 41.88 25.87 -5.29
C THR A 111 40.66 26.78 -5.14
N GLU A 112 40.80 28.08 -5.40
CA GLU A 112 39.68 29.00 -5.63
C GLU A 112 38.54 28.24 -6.32
N GLU A 113 37.41 28.01 -5.62
CA GLU A 113 36.49 26.90 -5.90
C GLU A 113 36.19 26.77 -7.41
N PRO A 114 36.79 25.79 -8.12
CA PRO A 114 36.28 25.44 -9.43
C PRO A 114 35.00 24.69 -9.11
N ALA A 115 33.90 25.42 -9.19
CA ALA A 115 32.62 24.91 -9.57
C ALA A 115 32.54 23.43 -9.99
N LEU A 116 31.69 22.68 -9.31
CA LEU A 116 31.45 21.28 -9.65
C LEU A 116 31.00 21.13 -11.10
N ALA A 117 31.82 20.46 -11.91
CA ALA A 117 31.44 20.01 -13.25
C ALA A 117 30.35 18.93 -13.16
N GLY A 118 29.60 18.68 -14.24
CA GLY A 118 28.45 17.77 -14.23
C GLY A 118 28.75 16.36 -13.69
N ALA A 119 29.89 15.77 -14.08
CA ALA A 119 30.32 14.46 -13.58
C ALA A 119 30.60 14.47 -12.06
N ALA A 120 31.18 15.56 -11.54
CA ALA A 120 31.45 15.70 -10.10
C ALA A 120 30.15 15.83 -9.28
N VAL A 121 29.08 16.41 -9.85
CA VAL A 121 27.76 16.47 -9.19
C VAL A 121 27.14 15.07 -9.07
N THR A 122 27.29 14.21 -10.08
CA THR A 122 26.83 12.81 -10.05
C THR A 122 27.64 11.97 -9.07
N GLU A 123 28.96 12.12 -9.03
CA GLU A 123 29.82 11.47 -8.03
C GLU A 123 29.46 11.92 -6.60
N PHE A 124 29.16 13.21 -6.41
CA PHE A 124 28.71 13.74 -5.13
C PHE A 124 27.37 13.14 -4.68
N GLY A 125 26.42 12.96 -5.61
CA GLY A 125 25.17 12.22 -5.34
C GLY A 125 25.41 10.78 -4.88
N THR A 126 26.32 10.08 -5.55
CA THR A 126 26.74 8.71 -5.21
C THR A 126 27.36 8.66 -3.80
N ALA A 127 28.26 9.59 -3.48
CA ALA A 127 28.91 9.69 -2.18
C ALA A 127 27.89 10.02 -1.05
N ALA A 128 26.93 10.91 -1.31
CA ALA A 128 25.88 11.24 -0.36
C ALA A 128 24.97 10.03 -0.03
N ALA A 129 24.62 9.21 -1.04
CA ALA A 129 23.85 7.99 -0.83
C ALA A 129 24.62 6.96 0.02
N ARG A 130 25.90 6.73 -0.30
CA ARG A 130 26.77 5.83 0.46
C ARG A 130 26.99 6.31 1.89
N LEU A 131 27.19 7.61 2.11
CA LEU A 131 27.29 8.20 3.45
C LEU A 131 26.02 7.95 4.27
N GLY A 132 24.85 8.18 3.66
CA GLY A 132 23.56 7.92 4.29
C GLY A 132 23.40 6.45 4.69
N ILE A 133 23.85 5.50 3.87
CA ILE A 133 23.84 4.06 4.18
C ILE A 133 24.83 3.73 5.30
N ALA A 134 26.07 4.22 5.24
CA ALA A 134 27.12 3.94 6.22
C ALA A 134 26.71 4.39 7.64
N LEU A 135 25.94 5.48 7.75
CA LEU A 135 25.45 6.00 9.02
C LEU A 135 24.23 5.24 9.61
N ARG A 136 23.61 4.28 8.89
CA ARG A 136 22.40 3.55 9.36
C ARG A 136 22.59 2.65 10.59
N GLY A 137 23.79 2.59 11.15
CA GLY A 137 24.09 1.90 12.42
C GLY A 137 24.90 2.74 13.41
N PHE A 138 25.12 4.03 13.12
CA PHE A 138 25.90 4.91 13.98
C PHE A 138 25.04 5.46 15.12
N PHE A 139 25.50 5.28 16.36
CA PHE A 139 24.85 5.81 17.56
C PHE A 139 25.83 6.61 18.39
N HIS A 140 25.41 7.77 18.87
CA HIS A 140 26.18 8.60 19.78
C HIS A 140 25.24 9.22 20.83
N PRO A 141 25.62 9.32 22.12
CA PRO A 141 24.76 9.86 23.17
C PRO A 141 24.25 11.28 22.90
N ALA A 142 25.02 12.08 22.16
CA ALA A 142 24.65 13.43 21.72
C ALA A 142 23.49 13.49 20.71
N LEU A 143 23.16 12.38 20.05
CA LEU A 143 22.03 12.33 19.12
C LEU A 143 20.68 12.46 19.84
N ARG A 144 20.66 12.44 21.19
CA ARG A 144 19.47 12.74 21.99
C ARG A 144 19.29 14.25 22.12
N ARG A 145 18.25 14.77 21.44
CA ARG A 145 17.72 16.15 21.49
C ARG A 145 18.56 17.22 20.80
N ARG A 146 18.00 17.79 19.74
CA ARG A 146 18.24 19.19 19.35
C ARG A 146 16.87 19.89 19.31
N ASP A 147 16.75 21.00 20.03
CA ASP A 147 15.63 21.93 19.87
C ASP A 147 15.75 22.57 18.48
N ALA A 148 14.99 22.08 17.50
CA ALA A 148 14.85 22.77 16.22
C ALA A 148 13.74 23.82 16.37
N PRO A 149 13.93 25.07 15.90
CA PRO A 149 12.84 26.03 15.87
C PRO A 149 11.70 25.50 14.99
N PRO A 150 10.42 25.75 15.33
CA PRO A 150 9.31 25.36 14.49
C PRO A 150 9.45 26.01 13.12
N SER A 151 9.39 25.19 12.06
CA SER A 151 9.41 25.67 10.68
C SER A 151 8.11 26.44 10.39
N PRO A 152 8.13 27.55 9.62
CA PRO A 152 6.91 28.26 9.26
C PRO A 152 5.96 27.38 8.44
N VAL A 153 4.65 27.47 8.74
CA VAL A 153 3.58 26.74 8.06
C VAL A 153 3.16 27.51 6.80
N TRP A 154 3.30 26.89 5.62
CA TRP A 154 2.90 27.49 4.34
C TRP A 154 1.66 26.77 3.78
N PRO A 155 0.56 27.50 3.45
CA PRO A 155 -0.72 26.90 3.04
C PRO A 155 -0.70 26.12 1.73
N THR A 156 0.37 26.22 0.92
CA THR A 156 0.44 25.68 -0.44
C THR A 156 1.20 24.36 -0.57
N LEU A 157 1.83 23.86 0.51
CA LEU A 157 2.68 22.65 0.47
C LEU A 157 1.91 21.39 0.89
N ARG A 158 2.06 20.30 0.13
CA ARG A 158 1.30 19.05 0.27
C ARG A 158 1.82 18.12 1.37
N ALA A 159 3.06 18.27 1.81
CA ALA A 159 3.68 17.47 2.86
C ALA A 159 4.10 18.34 4.05
N GLN A 160 3.28 18.30 5.10
CA GLN A 160 3.59 18.89 6.41
C GLN A 160 4.28 17.78 7.25
N PRO A 161 5.44 18.02 7.88
CA PRO A 161 5.90 17.13 8.95
C PRO A 161 4.87 17.16 10.07
N VAL A 162 4.26 16.02 10.38
CA VAL A 162 3.45 15.86 11.60
C VAL A 162 4.43 15.79 12.75
N VAL A 163 4.58 16.91 13.48
CA VAL A 163 5.17 16.88 14.82
C VAL A 163 4.08 16.29 15.71
N ASP A 164 4.11 14.99 15.96
CA ASP A 164 3.20 14.38 16.93
C ASP A 164 3.69 14.74 18.34
N PRO A 165 2.96 15.57 19.11
CA PRO A 165 3.38 15.91 20.46
C PRO A 165 3.00 14.73 21.36
N THR A 166 3.95 13.87 21.69
CA THR A 166 3.74 12.93 22.80
C THR A 166 3.61 13.70 24.12
N PRO A 167 2.85 13.19 25.10
CA PRO A 167 2.60 13.88 26.38
C PRO A 167 3.86 14.25 27.19
N ASP A 168 5.00 13.64 26.87
CA ASP A 168 6.28 13.85 27.56
C ASP A 168 7.29 14.70 26.75
N GLY A 169 6.86 15.35 25.66
CA GLY A 169 7.73 16.20 24.83
C GLY A 169 8.88 15.42 24.15
N GLN A 170 8.69 14.13 23.89
CA GLN A 170 9.65 13.30 23.17
C GLN A 170 9.29 13.25 21.69
N VAL A 171 10.11 13.91 20.86
CA VAL A 171 10.11 13.72 19.41
C VAL A 171 10.94 12.48 19.11
N LEU A 172 10.28 11.38 18.72
CA LEU A 172 10.94 10.26 18.05
C LEU A 172 11.06 10.63 16.56
N SER A 173 12.23 11.10 16.12
CA SER A 173 12.50 11.18 14.68
C SER A 173 12.63 9.75 14.15
N GLY A 174 11.55 9.23 13.57
CA GLY A 174 11.55 7.95 12.87
C GLY A 174 12.56 7.98 11.72
N LEU A 175 13.63 7.20 11.86
CA LEU A 175 14.76 7.09 10.93
C LEU A 175 14.45 6.32 9.62
N ALA A 176 13.19 6.24 9.18
CA ALA A 176 12.85 5.44 7.99
C ALA A 176 12.62 6.27 6.72
N HIS A 177 11.98 7.44 6.77
CA HIS A 177 11.66 8.23 5.56
C HIS A 177 11.99 9.74 5.69
N ASP A 178 11.58 10.40 6.78
CA ASP A 178 11.74 11.86 6.91
C ASP A 178 13.20 12.31 7.03
N ALA A 179 14.03 11.53 7.73
CA ALA A 179 15.46 11.78 7.84
C ALA A 179 16.19 11.60 6.49
N LEU A 180 15.73 10.67 5.65
CA LEU A 180 16.33 10.39 4.34
C LEU A 180 16.08 11.55 3.37
N VAL A 181 14.81 11.95 3.20
CA VAL A 181 14.43 13.07 2.31
C VAL A 181 15.10 14.37 2.75
N ALA A 182 15.13 14.65 4.06
CA ALA A 182 15.78 15.85 4.59
C ALA A 182 17.30 15.84 4.36
N ALA A 183 17.96 14.69 4.51
CA ALA A 183 19.39 14.53 4.24
C ALA A 183 19.71 14.68 2.75
N VAL A 184 18.90 14.07 1.88
CA VAL A 184 19.02 14.22 0.42
C VAL A 184 18.86 15.68 0.01
N ALA A 185 17.83 16.37 0.51
CA ALA A 185 17.61 17.79 0.23
C ALA A 185 18.77 18.68 0.74
N ALA A 186 19.38 18.33 1.87
CA ALA A 186 20.54 19.04 2.39
C ALA A 186 21.78 18.88 1.49
N ALA A 187 22.10 17.63 1.11
CA ALA A 187 23.21 17.34 0.21
C ALA A 187 23.00 17.99 -1.17
N LEU A 188 21.77 17.93 -1.68
CA LEU A 188 21.40 18.57 -2.95
C LEU A 188 21.55 20.09 -2.90
N GLY A 189 21.18 20.73 -1.78
CA GLY A 189 21.42 22.15 -1.54
C GLY A 189 22.91 22.51 -1.58
N ALA A 190 23.77 21.70 -0.95
CA ALA A 190 25.21 21.89 -0.97
C ALA A 190 25.81 21.71 -2.38
N ALA A 191 25.34 20.71 -3.14
CA ALA A 191 25.76 20.49 -4.52
C ALA A 191 25.42 21.67 -5.43
N GLY A 192 24.21 22.21 -5.29
CA GLY A 192 23.77 23.38 -6.06
C GLY A 192 24.52 24.65 -5.72
N ALA A 193 24.83 24.87 -4.44
CA ALA A 193 25.62 26.03 -3.99
C ALA A 193 27.06 26.00 -4.53
N ALA A 194 27.64 24.81 -4.73
CA ALA A 194 29.02 24.59 -5.18
C ALA A 194 29.19 24.54 -6.71
N ARG A 195 28.15 24.81 -7.51
CA ARG A 195 28.19 24.76 -8.99
C ARG A 195 28.57 26.12 -9.60
N ALA A 196 29.41 26.15 -10.65
CA ALA A 196 29.49 27.33 -11.54
C ALA A 196 28.39 27.19 -12.56
N GLY A 197 27.62 28.27 -12.70
CA GLY A 197 26.92 28.59 -13.94
C GLY A 197 26.14 27.43 -14.55
N GLY A 198 24.85 27.37 -14.25
CA GLY A 198 23.90 26.50 -14.93
C GLY A 198 22.64 26.32 -14.12
N ASP A 199 21.56 25.90 -14.77
CA ASP A 199 20.23 25.85 -14.16
C ASP A 199 20.16 24.82 -13.03
N LEU A 200 19.50 25.19 -11.92
CA LEU A 200 19.34 24.34 -10.73
C LEU A 200 18.81 22.94 -11.04
N LEU A 201 17.83 22.80 -11.93
CA LEU A 201 17.18 21.52 -12.24
C LEU A 201 18.16 20.54 -12.90
N THR A 202 19.08 21.02 -13.75
CA THR A 202 20.16 20.17 -14.27
C THR A 202 21.06 19.64 -13.13
N CYS A 203 21.33 20.45 -12.10
CA CYS A 203 22.11 20.00 -10.94
C CYS A 203 21.35 18.93 -10.15
N VAL A 204 20.05 19.14 -9.95
CA VAL A 204 19.17 18.18 -9.29
C VAL A 204 19.16 16.85 -10.04
N ALA A 205 18.97 16.88 -11.35
CA ALA A 205 18.93 15.67 -12.16
C ALA A 205 20.24 14.88 -12.08
N LEU A 206 21.39 15.55 -12.25
CA LEU A 206 22.71 14.91 -12.18
C LEU A 206 23.03 14.34 -10.80
N PHE A 207 22.68 15.06 -9.74
CA PHE A 207 22.87 14.61 -8.36
C PHE A 207 22.01 13.38 -8.07
N LEU A 208 20.72 13.43 -8.45
CA LEU A 208 19.80 12.32 -8.21
C LEU A 208 20.14 11.09 -9.04
N ASP A 209 20.67 11.24 -10.25
CA ASP A 209 21.15 10.10 -11.05
C ASP A 209 22.23 9.31 -10.30
N GLY A 210 23.21 10.01 -9.71
CA GLY A 210 24.23 9.41 -8.86
C GLY A 210 23.67 8.82 -7.58
N TYR A 211 22.82 9.56 -6.87
CA TYR A 211 22.24 9.11 -5.59
C TYR A 211 21.38 7.85 -5.76
N LEU A 212 20.48 7.85 -6.76
CA LEU A 212 19.53 6.77 -7.01
C LEU A 212 20.21 5.51 -7.54
N SER A 213 21.41 5.62 -8.13
CA SER A 213 22.21 4.45 -8.53
C SER A 213 22.66 3.58 -7.34
N VAL A 214 22.70 4.16 -6.13
CA VAL A 214 23.11 3.47 -4.89
C VAL A 214 21.92 3.24 -3.95
N CYS A 215 21.12 4.28 -3.70
CA CYS A 215 19.99 4.23 -2.77
C CYS A 215 18.71 4.68 -3.48
N PRO A 216 17.91 3.74 -4.04
CA PRO A 216 16.66 4.07 -4.69
C PRO A 216 15.68 4.76 -3.72
N LEU A 217 14.97 5.77 -4.21
CA LEU A 217 13.90 6.45 -3.48
C LEU A 217 12.52 6.02 -3.98
N GLU A 218 11.58 5.88 -3.05
CA GLU A 218 10.19 5.64 -3.34
C GLU A 218 9.56 6.82 -4.10
N PRO A 219 8.50 6.60 -4.89
CA PRO A 219 7.83 7.68 -5.61
C PRO A 219 7.33 8.81 -4.71
N VAL A 220 6.87 8.49 -3.48
CA VAL A 220 6.39 9.49 -2.51
C VAL A 220 7.53 10.35 -1.97
N GLU A 221 8.71 9.77 -1.73
CA GLU A 221 9.91 10.49 -1.29
C GLU A 221 10.35 11.47 -2.38
N ARG A 222 10.33 11.02 -3.65
CA ARG A 222 10.65 11.87 -4.80
C ARG A 222 9.66 13.01 -5.00
N GLN A 223 8.37 12.80 -4.71
CA GLN A 223 7.36 13.86 -4.79
C GLN A 223 7.61 15.00 -3.79
N VAL A 224 8.16 14.71 -2.61
CA VAL A 224 8.33 15.71 -1.54
C VAL A 224 9.73 16.33 -1.51
N LEU A 225 10.69 15.81 -2.29
CA LEU A 225 12.06 16.31 -2.33
C LEU A 225 12.16 17.76 -2.78
N ALA A 226 11.41 18.16 -3.82
CA ALA A 226 11.41 19.53 -4.31
C ALA A 226 10.91 20.53 -3.25
N ASP A 227 9.79 20.19 -2.59
CA ASP A 227 9.22 20.98 -1.49
C ASP A 227 10.17 21.06 -0.28
N THR A 228 10.91 19.98 -0.01
CA THR A 228 11.86 19.91 1.10
C THR A 228 13.10 20.75 0.79
N LEU A 229 13.64 20.68 -0.43
CA LEU A 229 14.73 21.54 -0.89
C LEU A 229 14.32 23.01 -0.82
N GLY A 230 13.16 23.37 -1.39
CA GLY A 230 12.67 24.75 -1.40
C GLY A 230 12.56 25.36 -0.01
N ARG A 231 12.07 24.60 0.98
CA ARG A 231 12.02 25.05 2.39
C ARG A 231 13.40 25.32 2.97
N ARG A 232 14.37 24.44 2.73
CA ARG A 232 15.75 24.62 3.22
C ARG A 232 16.40 25.85 2.59
N LEU A 233 16.23 26.03 1.28
CA LEU A 233 16.75 27.20 0.57
C LEU A 233 16.12 28.50 1.09
N ALA A 234 14.81 28.51 1.34
CA ALA A 234 14.13 29.66 1.93
C ALA A 234 14.65 30.01 3.34
N ALA A 235 14.87 29.02 4.19
CA ALA A 235 15.43 29.23 5.52
C ALA A 235 16.86 29.80 5.45
N ALA A 236 17.71 29.26 4.57
CA ALA A 236 19.07 29.74 4.37
C ALA A 236 19.12 31.14 3.74
N ALA A 237 18.25 31.42 2.76
CA ALA A 237 18.12 32.75 2.14
C ALA A 237 17.68 33.80 3.18
N ALA A 238 16.73 33.46 4.05
CA ALA A 238 16.31 34.33 5.15
C ALA A 238 17.43 34.61 6.16
N ALA A 239 18.40 33.71 6.29
CA ALA A 239 19.61 33.89 7.08
C ALA A 239 20.74 34.64 6.34
N GLY A 240 20.52 35.09 5.10
CA GLY A 240 21.46 35.88 4.31
C GLY A 240 22.36 35.08 3.37
N ASP A 241 22.05 33.80 3.12
CA ASP A 241 22.80 32.99 2.14
C ASP A 241 22.39 33.34 0.69
N ALA A 242 23.27 34.09 0.01
CA ALA A 242 23.05 34.53 -1.36
C ALA A 242 23.00 33.38 -2.38
N ALA A 243 23.65 32.24 -2.11
CA ALA A 243 23.56 31.07 -2.99
C ALA A 243 22.18 30.42 -2.87
N ALA A 244 21.70 30.27 -1.63
CA ALA A 244 20.36 29.76 -1.36
C ALA A 244 19.26 30.65 -1.96
N GLU A 245 19.41 31.97 -1.91
CA GLU A 245 18.47 32.93 -2.50
C GLU A 245 18.36 32.75 -4.02
N ARG A 246 19.49 32.63 -4.73
CA ARG A 246 19.51 32.37 -6.19
C ARG A 246 18.86 31.04 -6.54
N MET A 247 19.23 29.97 -5.84
CA MET A 247 18.66 28.64 -6.07
C MET A 247 17.15 28.60 -5.80
N LEU A 248 16.69 29.30 -4.76
CA LEU A 248 15.27 29.41 -4.48
C LEU A 248 14.53 30.12 -5.62
N ALA A 249 15.11 31.21 -6.16
CA ALA A 249 14.53 31.91 -7.29
C ALA A 249 14.46 31.02 -8.55
N ASP A 250 15.51 30.25 -8.85
CA ASP A 250 15.52 29.29 -9.96
C ASP A 250 14.43 28.22 -9.80
N LEU A 251 14.29 27.66 -8.59
CA LEU A 251 13.29 26.64 -8.28
C LEU A 251 11.85 27.18 -8.43
N LEU A 252 11.62 28.43 -7.99
CA LEU A 252 10.31 29.08 -8.08
C LEU A 252 9.95 29.53 -9.51
N ALA A 253 10.95 29.78 -10.35
CA ALA A 253 10.76 30.19 -11.75
C ALA A 253 10.53 29.01 -12.71
N ALA A 254 10.89 27.79 -12.31
CA ALA A 254 10.78 26.60 -13.15
C ALA A 254 9.34 26.13 -13.37
N ASP A 255 9.07 25.51 -14.54
CA ASP A 255 7.80 24.85 -14.80
C ASP A 255 7.61 23.65 -13.85
N PRO A 256 6.41 23.43 -13.28
CA PRO A 256 6.16 22.30 -12.38
C PRO A 256 6.43 20.92 -13.00
N ALA A 257 6.27 20.75 -14.31
CA ALA A 257 6.56 19.50 -15.00
C ALA A 257 8.07 19.26 -15.15
N ASP A 258 8.84 20.31 -15.41
CA ASP A 258 10.31 20.23 -15.50
C ASP A 258 10.92 19.99 -14.12
N THR A 259 10.38 20.66 -13.09
CA THR A 259 10.72 20.37 -11.69
C THR A 259 10.41 18.90 -11.36
N ALA A 260 9.20 18.41 -11.65
CA ALA A 260 8.87 17.00 -11.38
C ALA A 260 9.81 16.03 -12.12
N ALA A 261 10.14 16.31 -13.39
CA ALA A 261 11.06 15.49 -14.18
C ALA A 261 12.48 15.48 -13.59
N ALA A 262 13.02 16.63 -13.22
CA ALA A 262 14.35 16.76 -12.64
C ALA A 262 14.50 16.02 -11.31
N PHE A 263 13.44 16.02 -10.48
CA PHE A 263 13.40 15.29 -9.21
C PHE A 263 13.07 13.79 -9.37
N GLY A 264 12.88 13.31 -10.61
CA GLY A 264 12.42 11.95 -10.88
C GLY A 264 11.06 11.64 -10.25
N ALA A 265 10.29 12.70 -9.91
CA ALA A 265 8.98 12.59 -9.33
C ALA A 265 7.98 12.17 -10.44
N PRO A 266 7.05 11.26 -10.15
CA PRO A 266 6.00 10.95 -11.11
C PRO A 266 5.25 12.23 -11.47
N ARG A 267 4.94 12.41 -12.77
CA ARG A 267 4.10 13.51 -13.28
C ARG A 267 2.92 13.78 -12.33
N PRO A 268 2.51 15.05 -12.14
CA PRO A 268 1.32 15.37 -11.36
C PRO A 268 0.18 14.44 -11.76
N ALA A 269 -0.43 13.77 -10.77
CA ALA A 269 -1.53 12.85 -11.04
C ALA A 269 -2.60 13.63 -11.85
N PRO A 270 -3.02 13.11 -13.01
CA PRO A 270 -4.06 13.78 -13.79
C PRO A 270 -5.33 13.88 -12.95
N SER A 271 -6.06 14.99 -13.09
CA SER A 271 -7.29 15.20 -12.33
C SER A 271 -8.27 14.03 -12.52
N PRO A 272 -9.12 13.71 -11.54
CA PRO A 272 -10.11 12.63 -11.68
C PRO A 272 -10.97 12.74 -12.95
N VAL A 273 -11.28 13.97 -13.37
CA VAL A 273 -12.01 14.25 -14.63
C VAL A 273 -11.18 13.87 -15.86
N ALA A 274 -9.90 14.24 -15.90
CA ALA A 274 -9.01 13.89 -17.00
C ALA A 274 -8.76 12.37 -17.08
N LEU A 275 -8.62 11.72 -15.93
CA LEU A 275 -8.51 10.25 -15.82
C LEU A 275 -9.78 9.56 -16.31
N ARG A 276 -10.97 10.03 -15.90
CA ARG A 276 -12.24 9.49 -16.40
C ARG A 276 -12.35 9.60 -17.91
N ARG A 277 -12.05 10.76 -18.50
CA ARG A 277 -12.08 10.94 -19.96
C ARG A 277 -11.15 9.95 -20.67
N ARG A 278 -9.93 9.77 -20.15
CA ARG A 278 -8.96 8.81 -20.71
C ARG A 278 -9.45 7.37 -20.56
N ARG A 279 -9.99 7.00 -19.39
CA ARG A 279 -10.60 5.70 -19.13
C ARG A 279 -11.69 5.40 -20.14
N ASP A 280 -12.64 6.32 -20.31
CA ASP A 280 -13.79 6.12 -21.20
C ASP A 280 -13.35 6.00 -22.67
N ALA A 281 -12.32 6.75 -23.08
CA ALA A 281 -11.75 6.66 -24.42
C ALA A 281 -11.05 5.32 -24.71
N VAL A 282 -10.50 4.63 -23.71
CA VAL A 282 -9.75 3.37 -23.92
C VAL A 282 -10.54 2.10 -23.61
N PHE A 283 -11.51 2.15 -22.69
CA PHE A 283 -12.27 0.95 -22.27
C PHE A 283 -13.66 0.83 -22.90
N GLY A 284 -14.21 1.92 -23.46
CA GLY A 284 -15.54 1.92 -24.07
C GLY A 284 -16.68 1.72 -23.06
N SER A 285 -17.92 1.65 -23.58
CA SER A 285 -19.15 1.64 -22.77
C SER A 285 -19.58 0.27 -22.25
N ALA A 286 -18.95 -0.81 -22.70
CA ALA A 286 -19.24 -2.17 -22.21
C ALA A 286 -18.66 -2.41 -20.80
N LEU A 287 -17.61 -1.67 -20.42
CA LEU A 287 -17.04 -1.74 -19.07
C LEU A 287 -18.01 -1.12 -18.06
N ALA A 288 -18.16 -1.76 -16.90
CA ALA A 288 -19.03 -1.27 -15.82
C ALA A 288 -18.75 0.22 -15.49
N PRO A 289 -19.78 1.02 -15.20
CA PRO A 289 -19.60 2.41 -14.81
C PRO A 289 -18.86 2.52 -13.47
N LEU A 290 -18.29 3.69 -13.22
CA LEU A 290 -17.73 4.02 -11.91
C LEU A 290 -18.84 4.18 -10.88
N THR A 291 -18.58 3.78 -9.63
CA THR A 291 -19.59 3.69 -8.56
C THR A 291 -20.15 5.05 -8.11
N TYR A 292 -19.34 6.10 -8.13
CA TYR A 292 -19.70 7.43 -7.64
C TYR A 292 -19.71 8.46 -8.77
N ASP A 293 -20.56 9.50 -8.62
CA ASP A 293 -20.74 10.54 -9.64
C ASP A 293 -19.46 11.33 -9.87
N THR A 294 -18.77 11.65 -8.77
CA THR A 294 -17.39 12.13 -8.80
C THR A 294 -16.47 10.95 -8.53
N PRO A 295 -15.64 10.52 -9.51
CA PRO A 295 -14.74 9.40 -9.35
C PRO A 295 -13.79 9.57 -8.17
N LEU A 296 -13.51 8.46 -7.49
CA LEU A 296 -12.45 8.36 -6.49
C LEU A 296 -11.16 7.86 -7.17
N THR A 297 -10.03 8.47 -6.84
CA THR A 297 -8.70 8.03 -7.31
C THR A 297 -7.86 7.60 -6.09
N PRO A 298 -8.06 6.39 -5.54
CA PRO A 298 -7.26 5.91 -4.42
C PRO A 298 -5.82 5.65 -4.88
N VAL A 299 -4.84 6.13 -4.10
CA VAL A 299 -3.40 5.98 -4.38
C VAL A 299 -2.68 5.14 -3.33
N ARG A 300 -3.27 4.98 -2.14
CA ARG A 300 -2.74 4.14 -1.06
C ARG A 300 -3.90 3.54 -0.27
N GLY A 301 -3.68 2.38 0.32
CA GLY A 301 -4.58 1.80 1.31
C GLY A 301 -3.81 1.15 2.45
N CYS A 302 -4.44 1.06 3.62
CA CYS A 302 -3.91 0.36 4.79
C CYS A 302 -5.07 -0.19 5.61
N GLY A 303 -5.09 -1.49 5.88
CA GLY A 303 -6.20 -2.10 6.62
C GLY A 303 -7.54 -1.86 5.90
N ALA A 304 -8.50 -1.22 6.59
CA ALA A 304 -9.79 -0.83 6.03
C ALA A 304 -9.86 0.66 5.60
N THR A 305 -8.75 1.29 5.23
CA THR A 305 -8.74 2.68 4.74
C THR A 305 -8.12 2.83 3.35
N LEU A 306 -8.56 3.86 2.63
CA LEU A 306 -8.02 4.32 1.35
C LEU A 306 -7.69 5.80 1.41
N LEU A 307 -6.55 6.20 0.87
CA LEU A 307 -6.12 7.59 0.70
C LEU A 307 -6.19 7.94 -0.79
N ASP A 308 -6.84 9.04 -1.13
CA ASP A 308 -6.93 9.52 -2.51
C ASP A 308 -5.83 10.52 -2.90
N THR A 309 -5.85 10.97 -4.16
CA THR A 309 -4.89 11.96 -4.70
C THR A 309 -4.97 13.34 -4.04
N ASP A 310 -6.09 13.65 -3.38
CA ASP A 310 -6.34 14.95 -2.75
C ASP A 310 -6.00 14.92 -1.24
N GLY A 311 -5.49 13.78 -0.75
CA GLY A 311 -5.12 13.58 0.65
C GLY A 311 -6.30 13.20 1.56
N VAL A 312 -7.47 12.92 1.00
CA VAL A 312 -8.66 12.52 1.76
C VAL A 312 -8.57 11.04 2.09
N THR A 313 -8.73 10.71 3.37
CA THR A 313 -8.82 9.33 3.84
C THR A 313 -10.27 8.89 3.93
N TYR A 314 -10.55 7.72 3.38
CA TYR A 314 -11.85 7.07 3.37
C TYR A 314 -11.81 5.77 4.16
N ILE A 315 -12.85 5.49 4.94
CA ILE A 315 -13.11 4.14 5.47
C ILE A 315 -13.70 3.29 4.33
N ASP A 316 -13.01 2.20 4.02
CA ASP A 316 -13.47 1.21 3.07
C ASP A 316 -14.45 0.24 3.74
N ALA A 317 -15.74 0.49 3.52
CA ALA A 317 -16.82 -0.36 3.98
C ALA A 317 -17.47 -1.14 2.83
N TYR A 318 -16.74 -1.40 1.74
CA TYR A 318 -17.27 -2.07 0.56
C TYR A 318 -16.44 -3.24 0.03
N ASN A 319 -15.11 -3.14 -0.01
CA ASN A 319 -14.29 -4.12 -0.70
C ASN A 319 -14.05 -5.39 0.15
N ASN A 320 -14.37 -6.57 -0.39
CA ASN A 320 -14.00 -7.87 0.19
C ASN A 320 -12.79 -8.53 -0.48
N VAL A 321 -12.32 -7.98 -1.61
CA VAL A 321 -11.11 -8.49 -2.27
C VAL A 321 -9.91 -8.37 -1.35
N PRO A 322 -9.60 -7.20 -0.75
CA PRO A 322 -8.59 -7.08 0.30
C PRO A 322 -9.18 -7.55 1.65
N VAL A 323 -9.57 -8.82 1.76
CA VAL A 323 -10.27 -9.39 2.94
C VAL A 323 -9.49 -9.21 4.24
N VAL A 324 -8.16 -9.32 4.20
CA VAL A 324 -7.27 -9.09 5.34
C VAL A 324 -6.70 -7.67 5.39
N GLY A 325 -7.26 -6.76 4.60
CA GLY A 325 -6.87 -5.36 4.54
C GLY A 325 -5.97 -5.01 3.36
N HIS A 326 -6.03 -3.73 2.99
CA HIS A 326 -5.19 -3.15 1.95
C HIS A 326 -3.72 -3.21 2.33
N ALA A 327 -2.88 -3.57 1.36
CA ALA A 327 -1.42 -3.63 1.50
C ALA A 327 -0.93 -4.48 2.70
N HIS A 328 -1.65 -5.55 3.04
CA HIS A 328 -1.29 -6.39 4.18
C HIS A 328 0.15 -6.95 4.04
N PRO A 329 1.07 -6.65 4.99
CA PRO A 329 2.50 -6.88 4.81
C PRO A 329 2.84 -8.37 4.61
N ARG A 330 2.16 -9.28 5.33
CA ARG A 330 2.39 -10.73 5.18
C ARG A 330 2.07 -11.24 3.77
N VAL A 331 0.98 -10.75 3.16
CA VAL A 331 0.58 -11.17 1.80
C VAL A 331 1.52 -10.55 0.77
N ALA A 332 1.82 -9.26 0.90
CA ALA A 332 2.71 -8.55 -0.02
C ALA A 332 4.12 -9.17 -0.04
N THR A 333 4.69 -9.46 1.13
CA THR A 333 6.00 -10.12 1.26
C THR A 333 5.97 -11.52 0.68
N ALA A 334 4.96 -12.35 0.99
CA ALA A 334 4.86 -13.71 0.44
C ALA A 334 4.83 -13.73 -1.09
N VAL A 335 4.03 -12.84 -1.70
CA VAL A 335 3.95 -12.69 -3.16
C VAL A 335 5.28 -12.22 -3.75
N ALA A 336 5.89 -11.19 -3.16
CA ALA A 336 7.15 -10.62 -3.63
C ALA A 336 8.29 -11.65 -3.58
N ASP A 337 8.42 -12.36 -2.47
CA ASP A 337 9.48 -13.34 -2.26
C ASP A 337 9.32 -14.53 -3.20
N GLN A 338 8.13 -15.11 -3.32
CA GLN A 338 7.91 -16.21 -4.25
C GLN A 338 8.12 -15.79 -5.72
N SER A 339 7.76 -14.55 -6.08
CA SER A 339 7.97 -14.03 -7.44
C SER A 339 9.45 -13.86 -7.79
N ARG A 340 10.32 -13.58 -6.80
CA ARG A 340 11.78 -13.53 -6.98
C ARG A 340 12.40 -14.92 -7.14
N LEU A 341 11.74 -15.96 -6.63
CA LEU A 341 12.21 -17.34 -6.72
C LEU A 341 11.78 -17.99 -8.04
N LEU A 342 10.47 -18.08 -8.29
CA LEU A 342 9.92 -18.79 -9.44
C LEU A 342 8.45 -18.43 -9.67
N SER A 343 8.08 -18.31 -10.95
CA SER A 343 6.69 -18.31 -11.42
C SER A 343 6.55 -19.32 -12.57
N THR A 344 5.74 -20.36 -12.39
CA THR A 344 5.54 -21.44 -13.36
C THR A 344 4.15 -22.08 -13.27
N ASN A 345 3.81 -22.96 -14.22
CA ASN A 345 2.54 -23.69 -14.29
C ASN A 345 2.59 -25.02 -13.52
N LEU A 346 1.42 -25.62 -13.29
CA LEU A 346 1.24 -26.86 -12.50
C LEU A 346 1.70 -28.17 -13.17
N ARG A 347 2.26 -28.15 -14.39
CA ARG A 347 2.86 -29.36 -15.00
C ARG A 347 4.22 -29.71 -14.41
N TYR A 348 4.85 -28.77 -13.70
CA TYR A 348 6.05 -29.01 -12.91
C TYR A 348 5.67 -29.12 -11.45
N LEU A 349 6.21 -30.12 -10.75
CA LEU A 349 5.91 -30.33 -9.34
C LEU A 349 6.40 -29.15 -8.50
N HIS A 350 5.51 -28.61 -7.67
CA HIS A 350 5.82 -27.59 -6.69
C HIS A 350 4.93 -27.76 -5.46
N PRO A 351 5.48 -27.77 -4.23
CA PRO A 351 4.73 -28.15 -3.03
C PRO A 351 3.60 -27.16 -2.69
N ARG A 352 3.78 -25.85 -2.95
CA ARG A 352 2.85 -24.80 -2.53
C ARG A 352 1.40 -25.00 -2.97
N ALA A 353 1.18 -25.49 -4.18
CA ALA A 353 -0.18 -25.73 -4.67
C ALA A 353 -0.83 -26.94 -3.98
N ILE A 354 -0.04 -27.96 -3.66
CA ILE A 354 -0.47 -29.16 -2.93
C ILE A 354 -0.82 -28.77 -1.49
N GLU A 355 0.07 -28.04 -0.80
CA GLU A 355 -0.14 -27.53 0.56
C GLU A 355 -1.42 -26.70 0.66
N LEU A 356 -1.66 -25.80 -0.31
CA LEU A 356 -2.90 -25.03 -0.36
C LEU A 356 -4.13 -25.92 -0.57
N ALA A 357 -4.07 -26.88 -1.50
CA ALA A 357 -5.19 -27.78 -1.75
C ALA A 357 -5.53 -28.62 -0.51
N GLU A 358 -4.51 -29.17 0.17
CA GLU A 358 -4.66 -29.92 1.42
C GLU A 358 -5.30 -29.07 2.52
N ARG A 359 -4.84 -27.81 2.70
CA ARG A 359 -5.42 -26.90 3.69
C ARG A 359 -6.86 -26.53 3.38
N LEU A 360 -7.19 -26.28 2.11
CA LEU A 360 -8.56 -26.00 1.69
C LEU A 360 -9.49 -27.18 2.00
N ILE A 361 -9.07 -28.40 1.67
CA ILE A 361 -9.83 -29.63 1.97
C ILE A 361 -9.99 -29.81 3.48
N ALA A 362 -8.92 -29.65 4.26
CA ALA A 362 -8.95 -29.78 5.72
C ALA A 362 -9.83 -28.73 6.42
N SER A 363 -10.10 -27.59 5.77
CA SER A 363 -10.96 -26.54 6.31
C SER A 363 -12.47 -26.78 6.13
N LEU A 364 -12.86 -27.82 5.39
CA LEU A 364 -14.25 -28.17 5.13
C LEU A 364 -14.80 -29.09 6.23
N PRO A 365 -16.14 -29.19 6.38
CA PRO A 365 -16.73 -30.19 7.28
C PRO A 365 -16.28 -31.61 6.90
N ALA A 366 -15.87 -32.41 7.89
CA ALA A 366 -15.27 -33.73 7.65
C ALA A 366 -16.19 -34.71 6.89
N ASP A 367 -17.51 -34.52 6.95
CA ASP A 367 -18.55 -35.37 6.37
C ASP A 367 -19.14 -34.82 5.05
N CYS A 368 -18.63 -33.70 4.52
CA CYS A 368 -19.15 -33.13 3.26
C CYS A 368 -18.71 -33.88 1.99
N GLY A 369 -17.68 -34.73 2.10
CA GLY A 369 -17.17 -35.56 1.00
C GLY A 369 -16.37 -34.81 -0.09
N LEU A 370 -16.13 -33.51 0.07
CA LEU A 370 -15.35 -32.69 -0.86
C LEU A 370 -13.85 -32.92 -0.62
N ASP A 371 -13.14 -33.48 -1.61
CA ASP A 371 -11.78 -34.02 -1.44
C ASP A 371 -10.83 -33.70 -2.60
N THR A 372 -11.28 -32.92 -3.59
CA THR A 372 -10.54 -32.65 -4.82
C THR A 372 -10.64 -31.16 -5.19
N VAL A 373 -9.50 -30.54 -5.46
CA VAL A 373 -9.37 -29.11 -5.77
C VAL A 373 -8.89 -28.93 -7.21
N LEU A 374 -9.57 -28.09 -7.98
CA LEU A 374 -9.08 -27.56 -9.25
C LEU A 374 -8.93 -26.04 -9.12
N PHE A 375 -7.71 -25.53 -9.32
CA PHE A 375 -7.46 -24.10 -9.26
C PHE A 375 -7.90 -23.37 -10.54
N THR A 376 -8.31 -22.13 -10.37
CA THR A 376 -8.58 -21.16 -11.45
C THR A 376 -8.02 -19.79 -11.07
N ASN A 377 -8.19 -18.77 -11.92
CA ASN A 377 -7.68 -17.41 -11.69
C ASN A 377 -8.79 -16.43 -11.27
N SER A 378 -10.05 -16.81 -11.46
CA SER A 378 -11.21 -15.99 -11.08
C SER A 378 -12.40 -16.83 -10.65
N GLY A 379 -13.32 -16.22 -9.89
CA GLY A 379 -14.58 -16.87 -9.53
C GLY A 379 -15.44 -17.23 -10.75
N SER A 380 -15.36 -16.46 -11.84
CA SER A 380 -16.08 -16.80 -13.09
C SER A 380 -15.56 -18.11 -13.67
N GLU A 381 -14.23 -18.27 -13.75
CA GLU A 381 -13.64 -19.54 -14.20
C GLU A 381 -13.99 -20.70 -13.25
N ALA A 382 -14.02 -20.45 -11.93
CA ALA A 382 -14.39 -21.48 -10.95
C ALA A 382 -15.82 -21.99 -11.16
N VAL A 383 -16.81 -21.10 -11.34
CA VAL A 383 -18.20 -21.48 -11.62
C VAL A 383 -18.33 -22.14 -13.00
N ASP A 384 -17.57 -21.69 -14.00
CA ASP A 384 -17.57 -22.31 -15.33
C ASP A 384 -17.08 -23.77 -15.27
N ILE A 385 -15.99 -24.04 -14.53
CA ILE A 385 -15.53 -25.41 -14.28
C ILE A 385 -16.54 -26.20 -13.44
N ALA A 386 -17.17 -25.59 -12.43
CA ALA A 386 -18.23 -26.26 -11.66
C ALA A 386 -19.41 -26.68 -12.55
N TRP A 387 -19.81 -25.84 -13.51
CA TRP A 387 -20.83 -26.17 -14.51
C TRP A 387 -20.42 -27.35 -15.40
N ARG A 388 -19.16 -27.36 -15.86
CA ARG A 388 -18.61 -28.49 -16.65
C ARG A 388 -18.55 -29.79 -15.84
N ILE A 389 -18.17 -29.72 -14.56
CA ILE A 389 -18.19 -30.88 -13.66
C ILE A 389 -19.62 -31.41 -13.51
N ALA A 390 -20.58 -30.54 -13.24
CA ALA A 390 -21.97 -30.93 -13.00
C ALA A 390 -22.65 -31.55 -14.22
N THR A 391 -22.46 -30.96 -15.41
CA THR A 391 -22.98 -31.53 -16.65
C THR A 391 -22.32 -32.86 -17.01
N ALA A 392 -21.00 -33.00 -16.79
CA ALA A 392 -20.29 -34.25 -17.03
C ALA A 392 -20.71 -35.37 -16.06
N ALA A 393 -20.92 -35.04 -14.78
CA ALA A 393 -21.30 -36.01 -13.74
C ALA A 393 -22.76 -36.46 -13.86
N THR A 394 -23.67 -35.56 -14.22
CA THR A 394 -25.11 -35.85 -14.27
C THR A 394 -25.59 -36.28 -15.65
N GLY A 395 -24.91 -35.87 -16.72
CA GLY A 395 -25.40 -35.98 -18.10
C GLY A 395 -26.58 -35.05 -18.40
N HIS A 396 -26.90 -34.13 -17.49
CA HIS A 396 -27.99 -33.17 -17.63
C HIS A 396 -27.49 -31.84 -18.21
N THR A 397 -28.41 -30.95 -18.62
CA THR A 397 -28.07 -29.71 -19.36
C THR A 397 -28.69 -28.45 -18.77
N GLY A 398 -29.52 -28.56 -17.73
CA GLY A 398 -30.26 -27.45 -17.13
C GLY A 398 -29.57 -26.85 -15.90
N GLY A 399 -29.68 -25.54 -15.70
CA GLY A 399 -29.21 -24.83 -14.52
C GLY A 399 -30.34 -24.15 -13.75
N LEU A 400 -30.19 -24.05 -12.44
CA LEU A 400 -31.13 -23.39 -11.53
C LEU A 400 -30.39 -22.28 -10.76
N VAL A 401 -30.98 -21.10 -10.67
CA VAL A 401 -30.36 -19.91 -10.06
C VAL A 401 -31.41 -18.97 -9.46
N THR A 402 -31.04 -18.07 -8.54
CA THR A 402 -31.98 -17.11 -7.98
C THR A 402 -32.31 -15.94 -8.91
N ASP A 403 -33.45 -15.29 -8.66
CA ASP A 403 -34.04 -14.26 -9.52
C ASP A 403 -33.11 -13.13 -9.95
N PHE A 404 -32.15 -12.74 -9.09
CA PHE A 404 -31.22 -11.65 -9.32
C PHE A 404 -29.77 -12.02 -8.96
N ALA A 405 -29.38 -13.28 -9.17
CA ALA A 405 -28.03 -13.75 -8.88
C ALA A 405 -26.95 -13.16 -9.80
N TYR A 406 -25.70 -13.27 -9.35
CA TYR A 406 -24.49 -13.00 -10.13
C TYR A 406 -23.40 -14.02 -9.82
N HIS A 407 -22.94 -14.72 -10.85
CA HIS A 407 -21.96 -15.80 -10.76
C HIS A 407 -20.78 -15.67 -11.74
N GLY A 408 -20.72 -14.62 -12.56
CA GLY A 408 -19.53 -14.31 -13.35
C GLY A 408 -19.81 -13.68 -14.71
N VAL A 409 -18.79 -13.67 -15.59
CA VAL A 409 -18.82 -12.98 -16.88
C VAL A 409 -18.45 -13.83 -18.11
N THR A 410 -18.17 -15.13 -17.95
CA THR A 410 -18.02 -16.03 -19.12
C THR A 410 -19.38 -16.31 -19.75
N THR A 411 -19.42 -16.89 -20.95
CA THR A 411 -20.70 -17.29 -21.58
C THR A 411 -21.54 -18.18 -20.66
N ALA A 412 -20.91 -19.16 -20.00
CA ALA A 412 -21.61 -20.04 -19.05
C ALA A 412 -22.08 -19.27 -17.82
N THR A 413 -21.21 -18.52 -17.16
CA THR A 413 -21.58 -17.85 -15.90
C THR A 413 -22.50 -16.65 -16.09
N THR A 414 -22.49 -16.01 -17.26
CA THR A 414 -23.47 -14.97 -17.63
C THR A 414 -24.87 -15.56 -17.71
N ALA A 415 -25.00 -16.82 -18.17
CA ALA A 415 -26.26 -17.55 -18.12
C ALA A 415 -26.71 -17.82 -16.68
N PHE A 416 -25.79 -17.95 -15.73
CA PHE A 416 -26.10 -17.99 -14.29
C PHE A 416 -26.16 -16.60 -13.62
N SER A 417 -26.13 -15.50 -14.38
CA SER A 417 -26.11 -14.14 -13.79
C SER A 417 -27.30 -13.28 -14.23
N PRO A 418 -28.54 -13.58 -13.78
CA PRO A 418 -29.73 -12.77 -14.08
C PRO A 418 -29.60 -11.27 -13.88
N GLU A 419 -28.78 -10.83 -12.92
CA GLU A 419 -28.46 -9.40 -12.70
C GLU A 419 -27.91 -8.70 -13.97
N GLN A 420 -27.27 -9.46 -14.85
CA GLN A 420 -26.67 -8.95 -16.09
C GLN A 420 -27.55 -9.09 -17.32
N TRP A 421 -28.71 -9.76 -17.22
CA TRP A 421 -29.58 -9.98 -18.38
C TRP A 421 -30.19 -8.66 -18.83
N ARG A 422 -30.05 -8.33 -20.11
CA ARG A 422 -30.56 -7.09 -20.72
C ARG A 422 -31.50 -7.42 -21.88
N GLY A 423 -32.42 -6.50 -22.19
CA GLY A 423 -33.26 -6.58 -23.39
C GLY A 423 -34.20 -7.80 -23.45
N GLY A 424 -34.56 -8.37 -22.30
CA GLY A 424 -35.40 -9.57 -22.22
C GLY A 424 -34.69 -10.88 -22.58
N TRP A 425 -33.35 -10.86 -22.71
CA TRP A 425 -32.58 -12.08 -22.91
C TRP A 425 -32.72 -13.02 -21.72
N THR A 426 -33.03 -14.29 -22.02
CA THR A 426 -33.07 -15.37 -21.04
C THR A 426 -32.44 -16.62 -21.69
N PRO A 427 -31.52 -17.32 -21.02
CA PRO A 427 -30.93 -18.55 -21.55
C PRO A 427 -31.92 -19.71 -21.42
N ASP A 428 -32.14 -20.43 -22.52
CA ASP A 428 -33.12 -21.54 -22.60
C ASP A 428 -32.90 -22.63 -21.52
N HIS A 429 -31.63 -22.95 -21.28
CA HIS A 429 -31.19 -23.99 -20.36
C HIS A 429 -31.07 -23.55 -18.89
N ILE A 430 -31.45 -22.33 -18.54
CA ILE A 430 -31.41 -21.83 -17.16
C ILE A 430 -32.82 -21.41 -16.72
N GLU A 431 -33.22 -21.78 -15.51
CA GLU A 431 -34.45 -21.29 -14.89
C GLU A 431 -34.16 -20.60 -13.56
N ARG A 432 -34.91 -19.52 -13.29
CA ARG A 432 -34.81 -18.74 -12.06
C ARG A 432 -35.84 -19.18 -11.03
N PHE A 433 -35.50 -19.02 -9.75
CA PHE A 433 -36.44 -19.17 -8.65
C PHE A 433 -36.25 -18.06 -7.60
N THR A 434 -37.30 -17.81 -6.82
CA THR A 434 -37.27 -16.79 -5.77
C THR A 434 -36.63 -17.36 -4.50
N PRO A 435 -35.61 -16.71 -3.91
CA PRO A 435 -35.08 -17.14 -2.62
C PRO A 435 -36.21 -17.36 -1.59
N GLY A 436 -36.30 -18.55 -1.02
CA GLY A 436 -37.37 -18.95 -0.09
C GLY A 436 -38.51 -19.77 -0.70
N SER A 437 -38.67 -19.82 -2.04
CA SER A 437 -39.78 -20.53 -2.68
C SER A 437 -39.54 -20.88 -4.17
N GLY A 438 -40.45 -21.64 -4.79
CA GLY A 438 -40.51 -21.74 -6.25
C GLY A 438 -39.51 -22.67 -6.95
N LEU A 439 -38.63 -23.37 -6.23
CA LEU A 439 -37.67 -24.30 -6.84
C LEU A 439 -38.37 -25.43 -7.63
N ASP A 440 -39.41 -26.07 -7.08
CA ASP A 440 -40.14 -27.14 -7.77
C ASP A 440 -40.78 -26.64 -9.08
N THR A 441 -41.33 -25.41 -9.07
CA THR A 441 -41.89 -24.77 -10.27
C THR A 441 -40.80 -24.48 -11.30
N ALA A 442 -39.62 -24.04 -10.86
CA ALA A 442 -38.48 -23.79 -11.74
C ALA A 442 -37.99 -25.11 -12.39
N VAL A 443 -37.90 -26.19 -11.62
CA VAL A 443 -37.56 -27.52 -12.14
C VAL A 443 -38.57 -27.97 -13.20
N ALA A 444 -39.87 -27.81 -12.94
CA ALA A 444 -40.91 -28.18 -13.91
C ALA A 444 -40.80 -27.37 -15.21
N ARG A 445 -40.64 -26.04 -15.12
CA ARG A 445 -40.48 -25.18 -16.31
C ARG A 445 -39.23 -25.48 -17.12
N LEU A 446 -38.14 -25.84 -16.45
CA LEU A 446 -36.91 -26.24 -17.11
C LEU A 446 -37.10 -27.58 -17.85
N ALA A 447 -37.83 -28.51 -17.25
CA ALA A 447 -38.19 -29.78 -17.86
C ALA A 447 -39.14 -29.61 -19.06
N ASP A 448 -40.10 -28.68 -19.00
CA ASP A 448 -41.00 -28.35 -20.11
C ASP A 448 -40.25 -27.87 -21.36
N ARG A 449 -39.05 -27.27 -21.17
CA ARG A 449 -38.13 -26.88 -22.24
C ARG A 449 -37.15 -27.98 -22.66
N GLY A 450 -37.30 -29.20 -22.13
CA GLY A 450 -36.46 -30.35 -22.46
C GLY A 450 -35.13 -30.41 -21.70
N HIS A 451 -34.97 -29.62 -20.63
CA HIS A 451 -33.76 -29.59 -19.82
C HIS A 451 -33.97 -30.26 -18.46
N ARG A 452 -33.09 -31.21 -18.12
CA ARG A 452 -33.02 -31.75 -16.75
C ARG A 452 -32.01 -30.93 -15.92
N PRO A 453 -32.22 -30.67 -14.63
CA PRO A 453 -31.27 -29.92 -13.81
C PRO A 453 -29.95 -30.67 -13.60
N ALA A 454 -28.83 -30.07 -14.01
CA ALA A 454 -27.46 -30.49 -13.72
C ALA A 454 -26.90 -29.77 -12.48
N LEU A 455 -27.20 -28.48 -12.32
CA LEU A 455 -26.60 -27.63 -11.29
C LEU A 455 -27.63 -26.67 -10.68
N LEU A 456 -27.71 -26.65 -9.36
CA LEU A 456 -28.25 -25.55 -8.58
C LEU A 456 -27.06 -24.67 -8.13
N CYS A 457 -27.01 -23.42 -8.60
CA CYS A 457 -25.96 -22.46 -8.26
C CYS A 457 -26.48 -21.45 -7.25
N VAL A 458 -25.87 -21.38 -6.05
CA VAL A 458 -26.35 -20.55 -4.94
C VAL A 458 -25.19 -19.83 -4.27
N ASP A 459 -25.28 -18.50 -4.18
CA ASP A 459 -24.59 -17.71 -3.14
C ASP A 459 -25.36 -17.91 -1.82
N PRO A 460 -24.77 -18.54 -0.77
CA PRO A 460 -25.47 -18.81 0.49
C PRO A 460 -25.95 -17.56 1.24
N THR A 461 -25.45 -16.39 0.86
CA THR A 461 -25.76 -15.09 1.45
C THR A 461 -26.63 -14.20 0.56
N TYR A 462 -27.00 -14.68 -0.64
CA TYR A 462 -27.86 -13.98 -1.59
C TYR A 462 -27.46 -12.53 -1.79
N THR A 463 -26.16 -12.29 -1.98
CA THR A 463 -25.57 -10.96 -1.94
C THR A 463 -26.19 -10.05 -2.99
N SER A 464 -26.37 -10.54 -4.23
CA SER A 464 -26.97 -9.76 -5.32
C SER A 464 -28.48 -9.60 -5.17
N ASP A 465 -29.19 -10.62 -4.68
CA ASP A 465 -30.64 -10.55 -4.44
C ASP A 465 -31.02 -9.58 -3.31
N GLY A 466 -30.05 -9.09 -2.53
CA GLY A 466 -30.28 -8.08 -1.50
C GLY A 466 -29.73 -8.42 -0.12
N ILE A 467 -28.76 -9.33 -0.01
CA ILE A 467 -28.17 -9.78 1.28
C ILE A 467 -29.25 -10.43 2.16
N LEU A 468 -29.85 -11.51 1.63
CA LEU A 468 -30.92 -12.24 2.32
C LEU A 468 -30.32 -13.26 3.30
N VAL A 469 -31.01 -13.49 4.41
CA VAL A 469 -30.60 -14.45 5.45
C VAL A 469 -31.74 -15.44 5.71
N PRO A 470 -32.06 -16.34 4.76
CA PRO A 470 -33.06 -17.36 5.02
C PRO A 470 -32.55 -18.35 6.06
N GLY A 471 -33.48 -18.97 6.79
CA GLY A 471 -33.15 -19.91 7.86
C GLY A 471 -32.53 -21.21 7.36
N ASN A 472 -31.77 -21.89 8.22
CA ASN A 472 -31.03 -23.10 7.84
C ASN A 472 -31.93 -24.24 7.32
N ASP A 473 -33.16 -24.34 7.81
CA ASP A 473 -34.14 -25.33 7.34
C ASP A 473 -34.47 -25.15 5.85
N TYR A 474 -34.50 -23.91 5.37
CA TYR A 474 -34.72 -23.61 3.96
C TYR A 474 -33.56 -24.13 3.10
N HIS A 475 -32.30 -23.88 3.46
CA HIS A 475 -31.16 -24.37 2.68
C HIS A 475 -31.00 -25.89 2.69
N ARG A 476 -31.32 -26.54 3.83
CA ARG A 476 -31.35 -28.01 3.89
C ARG A 476 -32.40 -28.57 2.93
N ARG A 477 -33.60 -27.98 2.92
CA ARG A 477 -34.67 -28.36 1.97
C ARG A 477 -34.28 -28.08 0.53
N LEU A 478 -33.72 -26.91 0.24
CA LEU A 478 -33.25 -26.51 -1.08
C LEU A 478 -32.24 -27.53 -1.63
N SER A 479 -31.26 -27.93 -0.80
CA SER A 479 -30.27 -28.93 -1.17
C SER A 479 -30.91 -30.29 -1.47
N ALA A 480 -31.88 -30.72 -0.65
CA ALA A 480 -32.57 -31.99 -0.83
C ALA A 480 -33.49 -31.99 -2.06
N GLU A 481 -34.20 -30.89 -2.31
CA GLU A 481 -35.05 -30.66 -3.47
C GLU A 481 -34.24 -30.70 -4.78
N ALA A 482 -33.11 -30.00 -4.83
CA ALA A 482 -32.21 -30.00 -5.97
C ALA A 482 -31.67 -31.40 -6.30
N ARG A 483 -31.21 -32.14 -5.27
CA ARG A 483 -30.73 -33.52 -5.45
C ARG A 483 -31.83 -34.47 -5.91
N ARG A 484 -33.06 -34.33 -5.38
CA ARG A 484 -34.22 -35.10 -5.87
C ARG A 484 -34.52 -34.84 -7.34
N ALA A 485 -34.29 -33.62 -7.81
CA ALA A 485 -34.42 -33.25 -9.22
C ALA A 485 -33.22 -33.73 -10.09
N GLY A 486 -32.17 -34.27 -9.47
CA GLY A 486 -30.98 -34.77 -10.15
C GLY A 486 -29.89 -33.71 -10.37
N ALA A 487 -29.99 -32.55 -9.74
CA ALA A 487 -28.97 -31.50 -9.78
C ALA A 487 -27.90 -31.71 -8.70
N LEU A 488 -26.66 -31.33 -9.00
CA LEU A 488 -25.65 -31.05 -7.99
C LEU A 488 -25.88 -29.68 -7.36
N VAL A 489 -25.49 -29.53 -6.09
CA VAL A 489 -25.58 -28.26 -5.36
C VAL A 489 -24.21 -27.58 -5.35
N LEU A 490 -24.13 -26.36 -5.86
CA LEU A 490 -22.95 -25.50 -5.76
C LEU A 490 -23.17 -24.40 -4.71
N ALA A 491 -22.28 -24.36 -3.72
CA ALA A 491 -22.12 -23.20 -2.85
C ALA A 491 -21.08 -22.24 -3.46
N ASP A 492 -21.55 -21.09 -3.96
CA ASP A 492 -20.67 -20.03 -4.44
C ASP A 492 -20.22 -19.13 -3.29
N GLU A 493 -19.06 -19.46 -2.74
CA GLU A 493 -18.42 -18.77 -1.60
C GLU A 493 -17.61 -17.54 -2.01
N VAL A 494 -17.68 -17.11 -3.28
CA VAL A 494 -16.93 -15.94 -3.76
C VAL A 494 -17.30 -14.66 -2.99
N GLN A 495 -18.54 -14.53 -2.49
CA GLN A 495 -18.96 -13.40 -1.67
C GLN A 495 -18.87 -13.67 -0.15
N GLY A 496 -19.36 -14.83 0.27
CA GLY A 496 -19.58 -15.18 1.69
C GLY A 496 -18.47 -15.99 2.36
N GLY A 497 -17.48 -16.47 1.60
CA GLY A 497 -16.38 -17.28 2.13
C GLY A 497 -15.33 -16.47 2.89
N PHE A 498 -14.28 -17.16 3.33
CA PHE A 498 -13.14 -16.60 4.04
C PHE A 498 -13.55 -15.85 5.32
N GLY A 499 -14.48 -16.42 6.09
CA GLY A 499 -14.86 -15.88 7.40
C GLY A 499 -15.87 -14.73 7.38
N ARG A 500 -16.32 -14.30 6.20
CA ARG A 500 -17.17 -13.11 6.03
C ARG A 500 -18.45 -13.15 6.86
N ALA A 501 -19.11 -14.31 6.94
CA ALA A 501 -20.35 -14.51 7.71
C ALA A 501 -20.13 -14.49 9.24
N GLY A 502 -18.88 -14.54 9.71
CA GLY A 502 -18.46 -14.34 11.10
C GLY A 502 -18.57 -15.57 12.00
N ASP A 503 -19.02 -16.72 11.50
CA ASP A 503 -19.23 -17.92 12.29
C ASP A 503 -18.41 -19.13 11.82
N HIS A 504 -18.11 -19.20 10.53
CA HIS A 504 -17.29 -20.25 9.91
C HIS A 504 -16.42 -19.65 8.81
N LEU A 505 -15.38 -20.38 8.40
CA LEU A 505 -14.58 -20.00 7.24
C LEU A 505 -15.43 -19.98 5.96
N TRP A 506 -16.40 -20.90 5.83
CA TRP A 506 -17.30 -21.03 4.67
C TRP A 506 -18.75 -20.77 5.10
N SER A 507 -19.43 -19.84 4.44
CA SER A 507 -20.78 -19.40 4.84
C SER A 507 -21.84 -20.48 4.71
N PHE A 508 -21.67 -21.44 3.79
CA PHE A 508 -22.59 -22.55 3.56
C PHE A 508 -22.77 -23.42 4.80
N VAL A 509 -21.72 -23.54 5.63
CA VAL A 509 -21.75 -24.31 6.89
C VAL A 509 -22.74 -23.68 7.86
N GLY A 510 -22.56 -22.39 8.14
CA GLY A 510 -23.45 -21.63 9.01
C GLY A 510 -24.86 -21.47 8.43
N ALA A 511 -25.01 -21.53 7.11
CA ALA A 511 -26.27 -21.45 6.39
C ALA A 511 -27.03 -22.79 6.34
N GLY A 512 -26.39 -23.92 6.67
CA GLY A 512 -26.97 -25.26 6.56
C GLY A 512 -27.18 -25.75 5.13
N LEU A 513 -26.46 -25.17 4.15
CA LEU A 513 -26.46 -25.65 2.77
C LEU A 513 -25.50 -26.84 2.68
N THR A 514 -25.86 -27.88 1.92
CA THR A 514 -25.03 -29.09 1.77
C THR A 514 -24.54 -29.16 0.32
N PRO A 515 -23.37 -28.62 -0.02
CA PRO A 515 -22.87 -28.59 -1.39
C PRO A 515 -22.28 -29.93 -1.85
N ASP A 516 -22.34 -30.17 -3.16
CA ASP A 516 -21.52 -31.17 -3.87
C ASP A 516 -20.30 -30.51 -4.55
N LEU A 517 -20.31 -29.18 -4.66
CA LEU A 517 -19.30 -28.31 -5.26
C LEU A 517 -19.20 -27.00 -4.45
N VAL A 518 -17.99 -26.46 -4.28
CA VAL A 518 -17.76 -25.14 -3.66
C VAL A 518 -16.85 -24.32 -4.56
N THR A 519 -17.22 -23.08 -4.86
CA THR A 519 -16.37 -22.15 -5.64
C THR A 519 -15.82 -21.02 -4.80
N LEU A 520 -14.53 -20.74 -4.99
CA LEU A 520 -13.75 -19.72 -4.27
C LEU A 520 -13.22 -18.69 -5.26
N GLY A 521 -12.91 -17.48 -4.78
CA GLY A 521 -12.37 -16.39 -5.60
C GLY A 521 -12.15 -15.15 -4.75
N LYS A 522 -12.43 -13.94 -5.28
CA LYS A 522 -12.41 -12.61 -4.61
C LYS A 522 -11.44 -12.52 -3.40
N PRO A 523 -11.84 -12.82 -2.14
CA PRO A 523 -10.97 -12.69 -0.97
C PRO A 523 -9.71 -13.58 -0.99
N MET A 524 -9.72 -14.69 -1.74
CA MET A 524 -8.74 -15.77 -1.66
C MET A 524 -7.28 -15.31 -1.78
N GLY A 525 -6.99 -14.29 -2.59
CA GLY A 525 -5.62 -13.80 -2.79
C GLY A 525 -5.35 -12.39 -2.24
N ASN A 526 -6.28 -11.82 -1.46
CA ASN A 526 -6.22 -10.42 -1.01
C ASN A 526 -5.99 -9.39 -2.15
N GLY A 527 -6.44 -9.70 -3.38
CA GLY A 527 -6.16 -8.92 -4.59
C GLY A 527 -5.30 -9.65 -5.64
N TYR A 528 -4.57 -10.70 -5.27
CA TYR A 528 -3.89 -11.55 -6.25
C TYR A 528 -4.91 -12.44 -6.99
N PRO A 529 -4.82 -12.63 -8.33
CA PRO A 529 -5.72 -13.52 -9.07
C PRO A 529 -5.54 -14.98 -8.67
N VAL A 530 -6.50 -15.50 -7.91
CA VAL A 530 -6.55 -16.90 -7.49
C VAL A 530 -7.99 -17.26 -7.13
N ALA A 531 -8.39 -18.46 -7.54
CA ALA A 531 -9.70 -19.03 -7.32
C ALA A 531 -9.60 -20.56 -7.34
N ALA A 532 -10.67 -21.24 -6.94
CA ALA A 532 -10.72 -22.69 -6.96
C ALA A 532 -12.16 -23.20 -7.04
N VAL A 533 -12.31 -24.41 -7.57
CA VAL A 533 -13.48 -25.25 -7.31
C VAL A 533 -13.03 -26.45 -6.48
N ILE A 534 -13.77 -26.72 -5.41
CA ILE A 534 -13.61 -27.91 -4.58
C ILE A 534 -14.82 -28.82 -4.85
N ALA A 535 -14.56 -30.08 -5.13
CA ALA A 535 -15.56 -31.03 -5.57
C ALA A 535 -15.27 -32.42 -4.98
N ARG A 536 -16.27 -33.31 -5.05
CA ARG A 536 -16.04 -34.74 -4.86
C ARG A 536 -15.22 -35.31 -6.02
N ARG A 537 -14.29 -36.21 -5.72
CA ARG A 537 -13.42 -36.86 -6.71
C ARG A 537 -14.18 -37.51 -7.85
N ASP A 538 -15.25 -38.25 -7.56
CA ASP A 538 -16.03 -38.94 -8.59
C ASP A 538 -16.68 -38.00 -9.60
N HIS A 539 -17.05 -36.78 -9.19
CA HIS A 539 -17.53 -35.74 -10.10
C HIS A 539 -16.41 -35.18 -10.98
N VAL A 540 -15.22 -34.96 -10.42
CA VAL A 540 -14.04 -34.50 -11.20
C VAL A 540 -13.59 -35.56 -12.21
N GLU A 541 -13.58 -36.83 -11.81
CA GLU A 541 -13.26 -37.95 -12.69
C GLU A 541 -14.29 -38.10 -13.83
N ALA A 542 -15.55 -37.71 -13.61
CA ALA A 542 -16.54 -37.67 -14.69
C ALA A 542 -16.19 -36.65 -15.77
N LEU A 543 -15.69 -35.47 -15.38
CA LEU A 543 -15.15 -34.49 -16.32
C LEU A 543 -13.87 -35.01 -17.01
N ALA A 544 -12.96 -35.62 -16.25
CA ALA A 544 -11.68 -36.13 -16.77
C ALA A 544 -11.85 -37.19 -17.87
N ARG A 545 -12.94 -37.98 -17.83
CA ARG A 545 -13.29 -38.93 -18.90
C ARG A 545 -13.68 -38.26 -20.22
N GLN A 546 -14.07 -36.99 -20.18
CA GLN A 546 -14.52 -36.24 -21.36
C GLN A 546 -13.43 -35.28 -21.87
N THR A 547 -12.58 -34.77 -20.99
CA THR A 547 -11.63 -33.70 -21.32
C THR A 547 -10.51 -33.60 -20.28
N GLU A 548 -9.38 -33.03 -20.71
CA GLU A 548 -8.30 -32.60 -19.82
C GLU A 548 -8.50 -31.13 -19.43
N PHE A 549 -8.36 -30.81 -18.14
CA PHE A 549 -8.37 -29.43 -17.66
C PHE A 549 -6.95 -28.95 -17.39
N PHE A 550 -6.53 -27.90 -18.11
CA PHE A 550 -5.28 -27.20 -17.87
C PHE A 550 -5.52 -25.69 -17.98
N SER A 551 -5.01 -24.94 -16.99
CA SER A 551 -4.96 -23.47 -17.01
C SER A 551 -3.54 -23.02 -16.74
N THR A 552 -3.01 -22.15 -17.61
CA THR A 552 -1.59 -21.77 -17.63
C THR A 552 -1.12 -21.14 -16.31
N TYR A 553 -1.97 -20.35 -15.66
CA TYR A 553 -1.62 -19.59 -14.45
C TYR A 553 -2.22 -20.18 -13.18
N ALA A 554 -3.28 -20.97 -13.29
CA ALA A 554 -4.06 -21.38 -12.14
C ALA A 554 -3.26 -22.27 -11.19
N GLY A 555 -3.29 -21.93 -9.90
CA GLY A 555 -2.58 -22.66 -8.86
C GLY A 555 -1.06 -22.57 -8.94
N GLY A 556 -0.50 -21.66 -9.75
CA GLY A 556 0.93 -21.38 -9.77
C GLY A 556 1.47 -21.00 -8.38
N PRO A 557 2.78 -21.12 -8.13
CA PRO A 557 3.35 -20.97 -6.79
C PRO A 557 3.10 -19.61 -6.15
N VAL A 558 3.09 -18.52 -6.94
CA VAL A 558 2.80 -17.16 -6.43
C VAL A 558 1.35 -17.02 -5.98
N ALA A 559 0.39 -17.56 -6.74
CA ALA A 559 -1.02 -17.59 -6.35
C ALA A 559 -1.23 -18.43 -5.09
N ALA A 560 -0.51 -19.55 -4.98
CA ALA A 560 -0.63 -20.45 -3.83
C ALA A 560 -0.14 -19.79 -2.54
N VAL A 561 1.03 -19.12 -2.54
CA VAL A 561 1.54 -18.43 -1.34
C VAL A 561 0.69 -17.22 -0.96
N ALA A 562 0.08 -16.53 -1.93
CA ALA A 562 -0.86 -15.44 -1.65
C ALA A 562 -2.06 -15.96 -0.87
N ALA A 563 -2.67 -17.06 -1.32
CA ALA A 563 -3.82 -17.65 -0.65
C ALA A 563 -3.50 -18.28 0.70
N MET A 564 -2.33 -18.93 0.83
CA MET A 564 -1.86 -19.44 2.12
C MET A 564 -1.68 -18.30 3.14
N ALA A 565 -1.04 -17.19 2.74
CA ALA A 565 -0.86 -16.04 3.62
C ALA A 565 -2.19 -15.40 4.05
N VAL A 566 -3.21 -15.40 3.19
CA VAL A 566 -4.56 -14.96 3.57
C VAL A 566 -5.18 -15.86 4.64
N LEU A 567 -5.09 -17.19 4.45
CA LEU A 567 -5.61 -18.15 5.43
C LEU A 567 -4.88 -18.00 6.79
N ASP A 568 -3.56 -17.85 6.76
CA ASP A 568 -2.77 -17.62 7.98
C ASP A 568 -3.20 -16.35 8.72
N VAL A 569 -3.41 -15.25 8.00
CA VAL A 569 -3.80 -13.98 8.63
C VAL A 569 -5.22 -14.05 9.20
N ILE A 570 -6.16 -14.71 8.52
CA ILE A 570 -7.52 -14.92 9.04
C ILE A 570 -7.49 -15.68 10.36
N GLU A 571 -6.66 -16.71 10.45
CA GLU A 571 -6.49 -17.55 11.64
C GLU A 571 -5.75 -16.80 12.76
N ASP A 572 -4.54 -16.30 12.48
CA ASP A 572 -3.66 -15.67 13.47
C ASP A 572 -4.25 -14.39 14.09
N GLU A 573 -5.03 -13.63 13.31
CA GLU A 573 -5.67 -12.39 13.76
C GLU A 573 -7.13 -12.57 14.21
N SER A 574 -7.61 -13.82 14.29
CA SER A 574 -8.98 -14.16 14.76
C SER A 574 -10.06 -13.37 14.01
N LEU A 575 -9.93 -13.28 12.68
CA LEU A 575 -10.77 -12.39 11.87
C LEU A 575 -12.22 -12.87 11.73
N ILE A 576 -12.50 -14.15 11.97
CA ILE A 576 -13.86 -14.70 11.94
C ILE A 576 -14.65 -14.18 13.14
N GLU A 577 -14.10 -14.31 14.34
CA GLU A 577 -14.70 -13.83 15.59
C GLU A 577 -14.88 -12.31 15.56
N HIS A 578 -13.85 -11.61 15.06
CA HIS A 578 -13.91 -10.16 14.87
C HIS A 578 -15.01 -9.77 13.87
N ALA A 579 -15.19 -10.52 12.78
CA ALA A 579 -16.28 -10.28 11.83
C ALA A 579 -17.67 -10.52 12.44
N ALA A 580 -17.82 -11.53 13.30
CA ALA A 580 -19.05 -11.75 14.06
C ALA A 580 -19.37 -10.56 14.97
N ALA A 581 -18.41 -10.15 15.81
CA ALA A 581 -18.58 -9.08 16.78
C ALA A 581 -18.84 -7.73 16.10
N GLY A 582 -18.04 -7.38 15.08
CA GLY A 582 -18.17 -6.14 14.33
C GLY A 582 -19.48 -6.06 13.54
N GLY A 583 -19.89 -7.18 12.92
CA GLY A 583 -21.17 -7.30 12.24
C GLY A 583 -22.37 -7.13 13.17
N ALA A 584 -22.33 -7.72 14.36
CA ALA A 584 -23.38 -7.58 15.37
C ALA A 584 -23.49 -6.13 15.86
N LEU A 585 -22.36 -5.47 16.14
CA LEU A 585 -22.33 -4.05 16.52
C LEU A 585 -22.94 -3.16 15.44
N LEU A 586 -22.53 -3.33 14.17
CA LEU A 586 -23.03 -2.52 13.07
C LEU A 586 -24.56 -2.66 12.92
N ARG A 587 -25.08 -3.89 12.97
CA ARG A 587 -26.52 -4.15 12.89
C ARG A 587 -27.28 -3.56 14.07
N ASP A 588 -26.77 -3.65 15.30
CA ASP A 588 -27.38 -3.04 16.49
C ASP A 588 -27.47 -1.51 16.36
N LEU A 589 -26.38 -0.85 15.97
CA LEU A 589 -26.34 0.61 15.82
C LEU A 589 -27.33 1.12 14.77
N LEU A 590 -27.34 0.48 13.58
CA LEU A 590 -28.26 0.85 12.50
C LEU A 590 -29.72 0.53 12.87
N GLY A 591 -29.97 -0.60 13.53
CA GLY A 591 -31.31 -0.99 13.98
C GLY A 591 -31.89 -0.04 15.04
N ARG A 592 -31.07 0.46 15.97
CA ARG A 592 -31.50 1.48 16.95
C ARG A 592 -31.88 2.81 16.33
N ALA A 593 -31.37 3.10 15.13
CA ALA A 593 -31.77 4.25 14.33
C ALA A 593 -33.08 4.02 13.54
N GLY A 594 -33.73 2.86 13.70
CA GLY A 594 -35.00 2.54 13.04
C GLY A 594 -34.85 2.05 11.59
N LEU A 595 -33.64 1.72 11.14
CA LEU A 595 -33.40 1.21 9.80
C LEU A 595 -33.74 -0.29 9.72
N GLU A 596 -34.22 -0.75 8.57
CA GLU A 596 -34.41 -2.18 8.30
C GLU A 596 -33.07 -2.79 7.87
N VAL A 597 -32.49 -3.60 8.74
CA VAL A 597 -31.14 -4.15 8.59
C VAL A 597 -31.16 -5.67 8.60
N ARG A 598 -30.37 -6.29 7.71
CA ARG A 598 -30.18 -7.74 7.60
C ARG A 598 -28.73 -8.10 7.30
N GLY A 599 -28.37 -9.37 7.47
CA GLY A 599 -27.04 -9.89 7.14
C GLY A 599 -26.40 -10.75 8.24
N ARG A 600 -25.19 -11.26 7.96
CA ARG A 600 -24.37 -12.09 8.87
C ARG A 600 -22.94 -11.59 8.85
N GLY A 601 -22.25 -11.66 10.00
CA GLY A 601 -20.88 -11.15 10.14
C GLY A 601 -20.74 -9.74 9.56
N LEU A 602 -19.63 -9.48 8.87
CA LEU A 602 -19.37 -8.21 8.16
C LEU A 602 -19.91 -8.24 6.72
N LEU A 603 -21.11 -8.79 6.51
CA LEU A 603 -21.90 -8.67 5.29
C LEU A 603 -23.30 -8.18 5.70
N VAL A 604 -23.53 -6.88 5.56
CA VAL A 604 -24.73 -6.20 6.08
C VAL A 604 -25.47 -5.47 4.96
N GLY A 605 -26.78 -5.67 4.91
CA GLY A 605 -27.71 -4.99 4.03
C GLY A 605 -28.62 -4.02 4.80
N VAL A 606 -28.83 -2.82 4.27
CA VAL A 606 -29.83 -1.86 4.79
C VAL A 606 -30.85 -1.60 3.69
N GLN A 607 -32.13 -1.89 3.97
CA GLN A 607 -33.22 -1.63 3.04
C GLN A 607 -33.54 -0.14 3.02
N LEU A 608 -33.70 0.41 1.82
CA LEU A 608 -34.18 1.77 1.60
C LEU A 608 -35.53 1.74 0.88
N ASP A 609 -36.28 2.82 1.02
CA ASP A 609 -37.51 3.07 0.24
C ASP A 609 -37.23 3.63 -1.16
N SER A 610 -35.98 4.00 -1.43
CA SER A 610 -35.52 4.63 -2.67
C SER A 610 -34.20 4.03 -3.15
N ALA A 611 -33.74 4.47 -4.33
CA ALA A 611 -32.47 4.01 -4.87
C ALA A 611 -31.30 4.33 -3.94
N ALA A 612 -30.34 3.41 -3.81
CA ALA A 612 -29.16 3.56 -2.97
C ALA A 612 -28.19 4.67 -3.42
N GLY A 613 -28.13 4.96 -4.72
CA GLY A 613 -27.12 5.84 -5.34
C GLY A 613 -26.90 7.19 -4.66
N PRO A 614 -27.95 7.98 -4.35
CA PRO A 614 -27.81 9.24 -3.62
C PRO A 614 -27.14 9.07 -2.24
N VAL A 615 -27.51 8.02 -1.50
CA VAL A 615 -26.93 7.73 -0.18
C VAL A 615 -25.47 7.30 -0.31
N LEU A 616 -25.10 6.54 -1.35
CA LEU A 616 -23.69 6.18 -1.60
C LEU A 616 -22.83 7.43 -1.82
N ASN A 617 -23.30 8.37 -2.64
CA ASN A 617 -22.58 9.61 -2.93
C ASN A 617 -22.43 10.50 -1.69
N GLU A 618 -23.47 10.57 -0.84
CA GLU A 618 -23.41 11.33 0.41
C GLU A 618 -22.49 10.67 1.46
N ALA A 619 -22.55 9.35 1.62
CA ALA A 619 -21.61 8.61 2.47
C ALA A 619 -20.17 8.81 2.02
N ARG A 620 -19.90 8.79 0.71
CA ARG A 620 -18.57 9.11 0.16
C ARG A 620 -18.14 10.52 0.52
N ARG A 621 -19.00 11.54 0.39
CA ARG A 621 -18.64 12.92 0.79
C ARG A 621 -18.23 13.02 2.26
N ARG A 622 -18.75 12.12 3.10
CA ARG A 622 -18.44 12.01 4.53
C ARG A 622 -17.28 11.05 4.84
N GLY A 623 -16.58 10.56 3.83
CA GLY A 623 -15.39 9.73 4.02
C GLY A 623 -15.66 8.24 4.21
N VAL A 624 -16.86 7.72 3.86
CA VAL A 624 -17.17 6.27 3.97
C VAL A 624 -17.57 5.71 2.61
N LEU A 625 -16.95 4.60 2.21
CA LEU A 625 -17.24 3.93 0.94
C LEU A 625 -18.14 2.71 1.17
N ILE A 626 -19.31 2.71 0.55
CA ILE A 626 -20.31 1.63 0.62
C ILE A 626 -20.82 1.32 -0.79
N GLY A 627 -21.56 0.23 -0.96
CA GLY A 627 -22.14 -0.18 -2.25
C GLY A 627 -23.66 -0.25 -2.24
N GLY A 628 -24.24 -0.49 -3.41
CA GLY A 628 -25.67 -0.80 -3.59
C GLY A 628 -25.85 -2.22 -4.15
N THR A 629 -27.01 -2.82 -3.92
CA THR A 629 -27.41 -4.12 -4.48
C THR A 629 -28.94 -4.29 -4.49
N GLY A 630 -29.44 -5.47 -4.86
CA GLY A 630 -30.86 -5.77 -4.98
C GLY A 630 -31.43 -5.41 -6.36
N ALA A 631 -32.50 -6.11 -6.76
CA ALA A 631 -33.12 -5.97 -8.08
C ALA A 631 -33.65 -4.55 -8.37
N ARG A 632 -34.06 -3.82 -7.32
CA ARG A 632 -34.52 -2.43 -7.42
C ARG A 632 -33.40 -1.40 -7.16
N GLY A 633 -32.19 -1.87 -6.82
CA GLY A 633 -31.05 -0.99 -6.47
C GLY A 633 -31.28 -0.18 -5.19
N ASP A 634 -32.07 -0.71 -4.26
CA ASP A 634 -32.60 -0.08 -3.05
C ASP A 634 -32.02 -0.66 -1.76
N VAL A 635 -30.94 -1.44 -1.85
CA VAL A 635 -30.26 -2.04 -0.69
C VAL A 635 -28.85 -1.49 -0.59
N LEU A 636 -28.53 -0.84 0.53
CA LEU A 636 -27.13 -0.51 0.85
C LEU A 636 -26.39 -1.80 1.22
N LYS A 637 -25.20 -1.97 0.65
CA LYS A 637 -24.31 -3.11 0.86
C LYS A 637 -23.06 -2.63 1.62
N ILE A 638 -22.93 -3.11 2.86
CA ILE A 638 -21.79 -2.82 3.74
C ILE A 638 -20.95 -4.08 3.90
N ARG A 639 -19.77 -4.01 3.25
CA ARG A 639 -18.80 -5.03 2.78
C ARG A 639 -17.34 -4.91 3.27
N PRO A 640 -16.96 -4.39 4.45
CA PRO A 640 -15.59 -3.92 4.72
C PRO A 640 -14.53 -5.04 4.65
N PRO A 641 -13.23 -4.74 4.49
CA PRO A 641 -12.16 -5.67 4.91
C PRO A 641 -12.41 -6.17 6.34
N LEU A 642 -12.06 -7.43 6.64
CA LEU A 642 -12.35 -8.00 7.96
C LEU A 642 -11.60 -7.27 9.07
N VAL A 643 -10.42 -6.70 8.77
CA VAL A 643 -9.60 -5.93 9.72
C VAL A 643 -10.18 -4.56 10.11
N ILE A 644 -11.40 -4.20 9.69
CA ILE A 644 -12.04 -2.94 10.08
C ILE A 644 -12.16 -2.81 11.60
N THR A 645 -11.79 -1.66 12.16
CA THR A 645 -11.80 -1.48 13.63
C THR A 645 -13.20 -1.21 14.17
N THR A 646 -13.39 -1.46 15.47
CA THR A 646 -14.65 -1.14 16.14
C THR A 646 -14.99 0.36 16.08
N GLU A 647 -13.99 1.24 16.09
CA GLU A 647 -14.18 2.68 15.92
C GLU A 647 -14.67 3.00 14.51
N GLN A 648 -14.02 2.44 13.48
CA GLN A 648 -14.46 2.59 12.09
C GLN A 648 -15.88 2.08 11.87
N ILE A 649 -16.27 0.97 12.51
CA ILE A 649 -17.66 0.46 12.46
C ILE A 649 -18.66 1.48 13.01
N ARG A 650 -18.34 2.15 14.12
CA ARG A 650 -19.20 3.21 14.69
C ARG A 650 -19.31 4.40 13.75
N THR A 651 -18.20 4.81 13.15
CA THR A 651 -18.18 5.88 12.14
C THR A 651 -19.00 5.50 10.91
N VAL A 652 -18.88 4.27 10.40
CA VAL A 652 -19.69 3.78 9.29
C VAL A 652 -21.18 3.84 9.64
N ALA A 653 -21.58 3.36 10.81
CA ALA A 653 -22.98 3.42 11.24
C ALA A 653 -23.51 4.86 11.29
N SER A 654 -22.76 5.77 11.95
CA SER A 654 -23.11 7.19 12.05
C SER A 654 -23.25 7.84 10.68
N VAL A 655 -22.28 7.63 9.79
CA VAL A 655 -22.28 8.23 8.44
C VAL A 655 -23.42 7.69 7.59
N VAL A 656 -23.74 6.39 7.69
CA VAL A 656 -24.88 5.80 6.97
C VAL A 656 -26.20 6.43 7.42
N ILE A 657 -26.41 6.59 8.73
CA ILE A 657 -27.61 7.23 9.28
C ILE A 657 -27.71 8.67 8.77
N ASP A 658 -26.65 9.47 8.94
CA ASP A 658 -26.64 10.86 8.51
C ASP A 658 -26.84 11.03 7.00
N ALA A 659 -26.27 10.12 6.19
CA ALA A 659 -26.41 10.16 4.74
C ALA A 659 -27.85 9.87 4.30
N ILE A 660 -28.52 8.91 4.95
CA ILE A 660 -29.94 8.61 4.70
C ILE A 660 -30.81 9.82 5.08
N ASP A 661 -30.60 10.39 6.28
CA ASP A 661 -31.36 11.54 6.76
C ASP A 661 -31.17 12.78 5.87
N SER A 662 -29.93 13.05 5.45
CA SER A 662 -29.61 14.16 4.56
C SER A 662 -30.32 14.03 3.21
N VAL A 663 -30.32 12.83 2.61
CA VAL A 663 -31.01 12.59 1.33
C VAL A 663 -32.52 12.70 1.49
N ALA A 664 -33.10 12.14 2.57
CA ALA A 664 -34.52 12.25 2.85
C ALA A 664 -34.98 13.71 3.07
N GLY A 665 -34.16 14.53 3.73
CA GLY A 665 -34.42 15.95 3.98
C GLY A 665 -34.36 16.84 2.74
N GLN A 666 -33.63 16.44 1.69
CA GLN A 666 -33.57 17.16 0.40
C GLN A 666 -34.83 16.95 -0.47
N HIS A 667 -35.65 15.95 -0.13
CA HIS A 667 -36.86 15.58 -0.87
C HIS A 667 -38.17 15.98 -0.14
N ARG A 668 -38.06 16.64 1.02
CA ARG A 668 -39.18 17.32 1.71
C ARG A 668 -39.13 18.81 1.43
#